data_AF-A0A1Y2DY55-F1
#
_entry.id   AF-A0A1Y2DY55-F1
#
_cell.length_a   1.000
_cell.length_b   1.000
_cell.length_c   1.000
_cell.angle_alpha   90.00
_cell.angle_beta   90.00
_cell.angle_gamma   90.00
#
_symmetry.space_group_name_H-M   'P 1'
#
loop_
_entity.id
_entity.type
_entity.pdbx_description
1 polymer ?
#
loop_
_entity_poly.entity_id
_entity_poly.type
_entity_poly.pdbx_seq_one_letter_code
_entity_poly.pdbx_strand_id
1 'polypeptide(L)'
;MAEELSKNFETLQLHAGTTTATARLTSLQSFAFNDSAQGARLFGLKEFGNIYSRIMNPTVDVFEKRIAALEGGVAAVAAASGQAAQFMTISALAQAGDNIISTSNLYGGTYNQLKVMLPRFGITTKFIEGDKPEDFAAAIDDKTKAIYLESIGNPRYNIPDFEAIAKVAREKGVPVVVDNTFGAGGYFVRPIEHGADIVVHSATKWIGGHGTTIGGVIVDSGKFDWGANASRFPQMVEPSDGYHGLKFWETFGAITFIIRVRVEILRDIGACLNAFAAQQLLLGIETLSLRAERHAQNALKLAKYLEASPYVSWVSYPGLENHPSHALAKKYLKRGFGGVLSFGVKGGGTAGSQIVDGFKLISNLANVGDSKTLAIHPWTTTHEQLSDKEKISSGVTEDLIRISVGTEHIDDIIADFQQSFKAADAATALLGAIPSGLSLATTTITLTIPPSQILPNPNVLPPTTHATLTTLYTTYTAPLTVSNTFVFRNVSTGSYLADVHSGTHGFVPLRIDVTSLVDDAAAGSEKKTEQQKFDVKVWETYRGNDWGNKGEEVRESARGGFAVRVLGGKAYFMERGSFSVLSILKNPMILLGLVSMGLFFGMPKLVENMDPETKAEWEENQKNNPMNSLLGGGQAGANPMGNFDMAAFLAGQKKDEGGDGGSSSSVGGKKGGRK
;
A
#
# COMPACT_ATOMS: atom_id res chain seq x y z
N MET A 1 31.64 -13.51 14.42
CA MET A 1 30.21 -13.44 13.98
C MET A 1 29.95 -14.49 12.91
N ALA A 2 28.70 -14.88 12.62
CA ALA A 2 28.41 -15.94 11.64
C ALA A 2 28.99 -15.70 10.24
N GLU A 3 29.19 -14.44 9.86
CA GLU A 3 29.88 -14.00 8.63
C GLU A 3 31.36 -14.44 8.57
N GLU A 4 32.00 -14.64 9.73
CA GLU A 4 33.35 -15.20 9.83
C GLU A 4 33.34 -16.74 9.71
N LEU A 5 32.18 -17.37 9.95
CA LEU A 5 32.01 -18.82 9.95
C LEU A 5 31.49 -19.36 8.60
N SER A 6 30.70 -18.58 7.86
CA SER A 6 30.10 -19.00 6.59
C SER A 6 29.78 -17.82 5.69
N LYS A 7 29.96 -18.00 4.37
CA LYS A 7 29.52 -17.07 3.32
C LYS A 7 28.23 -17.52 2.63
N ASN A 8 27.63 -18.62 3.08
CA ASN A 8 26.45 -19.21 2.46
C ASN A 8 25.18 -18.51 2.94
N PHE A 9 24.31 -18.15 1.98
CA PHE A 9 23.10 -17.36 2.22
C PHE A 9 22.18 -17.97 3.28
N GLU A 10 21.96 -19.28 3.20
CA GLU A 10 21.03 -20.03 4.05
C GLU A 10 21.50 -20.04 5.51
N THR A 11 22.82 -19.96 5.76
CA THR A 11 23.37 -19.82 7.11
C THR A 11 23.31 -18.37 7.59
N LEU A 12 23.65 -17.42 6.70
CA LEU A 12 23.65 -15.99 7.03
C LEU A 12 22.26 -15.49 7.38
N GLN A 13 21.21 -15.93 6.68
CA GLN A 13 19.83 -15.49 6.95
C GLN A 13 19.33 -15.87 8.35
N LEU A 14 19.96 -16.87 8.99
CA LEU A 14 19.62 -17.30 10.35
C LEU A 14 20.50 -16.60 11.40
N HIS A 15 21.79 -16.41 11.12
CA HIS A 15 22.78 -16.10 12.15
C HIS A 15 23.49 -14.76 11.98
N ALA A 16 23.49 -14.13 10.81
CA ALA A 16 24.13 -12.83 10.64
C ALA A 16 23.47 -11.78 11.55
N GLY A 17 24.29 -10.85 12.05
CA GLY A 17 23.86 -9.79 12.97
C GLY A 17 23.62 -10.15 14.43
N THR A 18 23.64 -11.44 14.83
CA THR A 18 23.46 -11.84 16.25
C THR A 18 24.27 -13.09 16.63
N THR A 19 24.68 -13.19 17.90
CA THR A 19 25.30 -14.40 18.47
C THR A 19 24.32 -15.23 19.30
N THR A 20 23.13 -14.69 19.60
CA THR A 20 22.08 -15.40 20.33
C THR A 20 21.17 -16.17 19.37
N ALA A 21 20.58 -17.26 19.84
CA ALA A 21 19.67 -18.09 19.05
C ALA A 21 18.45 -17.31 18.52
N THR A 22 18.00 -16.29 19.26
CA THR A 22 16.90 -15.40 18.84
C THR A 22 17.31 -13.95 19.01
N ALA A 23 16.88 -13.09 18.08
CA ALA A 23 17.00 -11.64 18.24
C ALA A 23 16.04 -11.19 19.35
N ARG A 24 16.56 -10.49 20.36
CA ARG A 24 15.72 -9.96 21.45
C ARG A 24 14.91 -8.77 20.94
N LEU A 25 13.60 -8.76 21.21
CA LEU A 25 12.76 -7.58 20.97
C LEU A 25 13.09 -6.51 22.02
N THR A 26 13.59 -5.36 21.57
CA THR A 26 13.93 -4.22 22.41
C THR A 26 12.98 -3.07 22.11
N SER A 27 11.78 -3.12 22.70
CA SER A 27 10.72 -2.11 22.53
C SER A 27 10.92 -0.89 23.43
N LEU A 28 12.13 -0.33 23.45
CA LEU A 28 12.48 0.87 24.21
C LEU A 28 12.59 2.08 23.28
N GLN A 29 12.22 3.27 23.76
CA GLN A 29 12.44 4.51 23.00
C GLN A 29 13.84 5.10 23.21
N SER A 30 14.36 5.02 24.43
CA SER A 30 15.60 5.68 24.89
C SER A 30 16.46 4.68 25.64
N PHE A 31 17.77 4.97 25.69
CA PHE A 31 18.75 4.15 26.38
C PHE A 31 19.50 5.00 27.41
N ALA A 32 19.64 4.48 28.63
CA ALA A 32 20.36 5.16 29.70
C ALA A 32 21.87 5.16 29.41
N PHE A 33 22.53 6.29 29.66
CA PHE A 33 24.00 6.37 29.64
C PHE A 33 24.56 5.95 30.99
N ASN A 34 25.77 5.38 30.97
CA ASN A 34 26.51 5.05 32.18
C ASN A 34 26.91 6.33 32.94
N ASP A 35 27.33 7.35 32.20
CA ASP A 35 27.69 8.67 32.71
C ASP A 35 27.57 9.75 31.61
N SER A 36 27.68 11.03 32.01
CA SER A 36 27.60 12.17 31.08
C SER A 36 28.70 12.17 30.03
N ALA A 37 29.88 11.61 30.33
CA ALA A 37 30.99 11.56 29.40
C ALA A 37 30.75 10.55 28.28
N GLN A 38 30.11 9.40 28.58
CA GLN A 38 29.64 8.46 27.58
C GLN A 38 28.60 9.11 26.68
N GLY A 39 27.61 9.81 27.24
CA GLY A 39 26.64 10.57 26.47
C GLY A 39 27.31 11.52 25.46
N ALA A 40 28.30 12.30 25.91
CA ALA A 40 29.05 13.21 25.04
C ALA A 40 29.84 12.48 23.93
N ARG A 41 30.43 11.31 24.20
CA ARG A 41 31.12 10.51 23.18
C ARG A 41 30.16 9.94 22.14
N LEU A 42 28.99 9.48 22.56
CA LEU A 42 27.95 8.96 21.66
C LEU A 42 27.42 10.06 20.72
N PHE A 43 27.06 11.23 21.26
CA PHE A 43 26.59 12.37 20.43
C PHE A 43 27.68 12.93 19.52
N GLY A 44 28.94 12.90 19.96
CA GLY A 44 30.09 13.31 19.16
C GLY A 44 30.58 12.25 18.16
N LEU A 45 29.87 11.12 18.01
CA LEU A 45 30.24 9.98 17.16
C LEU A 45 31.66 9.42 17.43
N LYS A 46 32.16 9.59 18.66
CA LYS A 46 33.45 9.05 19.12
C LYS A 46 33.31 7.62 19.67
N GLU A 47 32.08 7.21 19.95
CA GLU A 47 31.71 5.89 20.42
C GLU A 47 30.41 5.49 19.71
N PHE A 48 30.32 4.27 19.20
CA PHE A 48 29.06 3.74 18.68
C PHE A 48 28.22 3.19 19.83
N GLY A 49 26.93 3.50 19.83
CA GLY A 49 26.01 2.99 20.84
C GLY A 49 24.61 3.53 20.69
N ASN A 50 23.71 3.04 21.53
CA ASN A 50 22.30 3.41 21.48
C ASN A 50 22.07 4.70 22.27
N ILE A 51 21.35 5.64 21.65
CA ILE A 51 20.91 6.90 22.28
C ILE A 51 19.38 6.91 22.31
N TYR A 52 18.77 6.82 21.11
CA TYR A 52 17.33 6.84 20.91
C TYR A 52 16.96 5.94 19.73
N SER A 53 15.85 5.21 19.84
CA SER A 53 15.44 4.21 18.84
C SER A 53 15.11 4.79 17.47
N ARG A 54 14.90 6.09 17.35
CA ARG A 54 14.75 6.79 16.06
C ARG A 54 16.01 6.67 15.17
N ILE A 55 17.20 6.53 15.76
CA ILE A 55 18.47 6.46 15.01
C ILE A 55 19.12 5.08 15.08
N MET A 56 18.96 4.36 16.20
CA MET A 56 19.53 3.03 16.39
C MET A 56 18.76 2.29 17.49
N ASN A 57 18.39 1.04 17.20
CA ASN A 57 17.71 0.15 18.14
C ASN A 57 18.33 -1.25 18.01
N PRO A 58 18.60 -1.98 19.10
CA PRO A 58 19.25 -3.29 19.03
C PRO A 58 18.52 -4.33 18.16
N THR A 59 17.19 -4.36 18.14
CA THR A 59 16.43 -5.29 17.28
C THR A 59 16.55 -4.89 15.80
N VAL A 60 16.52 -3.60 15.51
CA VAL A 60 16.69 -3.05 14.16
C VAL A 60 18.12 -3.27 13.67
N ASP A 61 19.13 -3.14 14.53
CA ASP A 61 20.55 -3.37 14.21
C ASP A 61 20.83 -4.82 13.78
N VAL A 62 20.19 -5.82 14.42
CA VAL A 62 20.28 -7.21 13.95
C VAL A 62 19.72 -7.37 12.54
N PHE A 63 18.56 -6.74 12.26
CA PHE A 63 17.95 -6.74 10.92
C PHE A 63 18.85 -6.07 9.87
N GLU A 64 19.40 -4.90 10.19
CA GLU A 64 20.32 -4.16 9.32
C GLU A 64 21.57 -4.98 8.99
N LYS A 65 22.27 -5.50 10.01
CA LYS A 65 23.48 -6.31 9.83
C LYS A 65 23.20 -7.57 9.02
N ARG A 66 22.07 -8.24 9.27
CA ARG A 66 21.68 -9.45 8.55
C ARG A 66 21.46 -9.19 7.07
N ILE A 67 20.71 -8.14 6.73
CA ILE A 67 20.49 -7.78 5.33
C ILE A 67 21.81 -7.34 4.66
N ALA A 68 22.65 -6.57 5.34
CA ALA A 68 23.96 -6.19 4.80
C ALA A 68 24.80 -7.44 4.44
N ALA A 69 24.84 -8.43 5.33
CA ALA A 69 25.53 -9.69 5.08
C ALA A 69 24.94 -10.48 3.89
N LEU A 70 23.61 -10.51 3.75
CA LEU A 70 22.94 -11.21 2.64
C LEU A 70 23.21 -10.56 1.28
N GLU A 71 23.22 -9.23 1.21
CA GLU A 71 23.54 -8.48 -0.02
C GLU A 71 25.05 -8.39 -0.30
N GLY A 72 25.90 -8.72 0.67
CA GLY A 72 27.36 -8.57 0.56
C GLY A 72 27.83 -7.12 0.70
N GLY A 73 27.07 -6.30 1.42
CA GLY A 73 27.43 -4.93 1.80
C GLY A 73 28.19 -4.84 3.13
N VAL A 74 28.67 -3.65 3.45
CA VAL A 74 29.44 -3.37 4.68
C VAL A 74 28.56 -2.98 5.86
N ALA A 75 27.40 -2.36 5.60
CA ALA A 75 26.45 -1.93 6.61
C ALA A 75 25.10 -1.54 5.98
N ALA A 76 24.07 -1.42 6.81
CA ALA A 76 22.74 -1.05 6.37
C ALA A 76 22.04 -0.10 7.36
N VAL A 77 21.00 0.59 6.87
CA VAL A 77 20.08 1.42 7.65
C VAL A 77 18.65 1.04 7.27
N ALA A 78 17.85 0.68 8.26
CA ALA A 78 16.45 0.36 8.08
C ALA A 78 15.58 1.63 8.03
N ALA A 79 14.50 1.55 7.27
CA ALA A 79 13.56 2.63 7.02
C ALA A 79 12.12 2.19 7.30
N ALA A 80 11.24 3.16 7.54
CA ALA A 80 9.82 2.90 7.76
C ALA A 80 9.11 2.24 6.56
N SER A 81 9.64 2.39 5.34
CA SER A 81 9.14 1.75 4.12
C SER A 81 10.20 1.72 3.02
N GLY A 82 10.00 0.96 1.94
CA GLY A 82 10.87 1.01 0.76
C GLY A 82 10.94 2.40 0.12
N GLN A 83 9.81 3.12 0.08
CA GLN A 83 9.77 4.50 -0.41
C GLN A 83 10.61 5.45 0.45
N ALA A 84 10.61 5.24 1.78
CA ALA A 84 11.49 5.98 2.67
C ALA A 84 12.97 5.61 2.47
N ALA A 85 13.30 4.35 2.23
CA ALA A 85 14.67 3.93 1.92
C ALA A 85 15.19 4.61 0.63
N GLN A 86 14.38 4.65 -0.43
CA GLN A 86 14.70 5.35 -1.68
C GLN A 86 14.90 6.85 -1.44
N PHE A 87 13.95 7.50 -0.77
CA PHE A 87 14.03 8.94 -0.48
C PHE A 87 15.24 9.29 0.38
N MET A 88 15.51 8.53 1.45
CA MET A 88 16.66 8.77 2.33
C MET A 88 18.00 8.57 1.60
N THR A 89 18.08 7.59 0.69
CA THR A 89 19.24 7.39 -0.18
C THR A 89 19.45 8.60 -1.09
N ILE A 90 18.41 9.04 -1.79
CA ILE A 90 18.53 10.15 -2.75
C ILE A 90 18.83 11.47 -2.04
N SER A 91 18.18 11.75 -0.90
CA SER A 91 18.43 12.96 -0.11
C SER A 91 19.80 12.97 0.58
N ALA A 92 20.42 11.80 0.81
CA ALA A 92 21.83 11.73 1.20
C ALA A 92 22.75 12.11 0.02
N LEU A 93 22.41 11.76 -1.21
CA LEU A 93 23.28 11.97 -2.37
C LEU A 93 23.09 13.35 -3.04
N ALA A 94 21.87 13.86 -3.05
CA ALA A 94 21.44 15.01 -3.84
C ALA A 94 20.69 16.06 -3.01
N GLN A 95 20.82 17.31 -3.44
CA GLN A 95 20.13 18.46 -2.86
C GLN A 95 19.49 19.33 -3.97
N ALA A 96 18.85 20.43 -3.59
CA ALA A 96 18.24 21.34 -4.54
C ALA A 96 19.25 21.82 -5.61
N GLY A 97 18.88 21.69 -6.88
CA GLY A 97 19.71 22.01 -8.04
C GLY A 97 20.47 20.80 -8.62
N ASP A 98 20.44 19.64 -7.96
CA ASP A 98 21.03 18.42 -8.47
C ASP A 98 20.05 17.58 -9.32
N ASN A 99 20.60 16.60 -10.03
CA ASN A 99 19.81 15.61 -10.74
C ASN A 99 20.26 14.17 -10.48
N ILE A 100 19.37 13.22 -10.73
CA ILE A 100 19.70 11.80 -10.87
C ILE A 100 19.26 11.31 -12.25
N ILE A 101 19.80 10.16 -12.67
CA ILE A 101 19.38 9.49 -13.91
C ILE A 101 18.67 8.20 -13.53
N SER A 102 17.56 7.91 -14.20
CA SER A 102 16.82 6.66 -14.03
C SER A 102 16.17 6.26 -15.33
N THR A 103 15.79 4.99 -15.45
CA THR A 103 14.96 4.54 -16.58
C THR A 103 13.49 4.73 -16.24
N SER A 104 12.60 4.62 -17.23
CA SER A 104 11.15 4.61 -16.97
C SER A 104 10.62 3.25 -16.49
N ASN A 105 11.45 2.20 -16.50
CA ASN A 105 11.07 0.83 -16.14
C ASN A 105 11.09 0.65 -14.61
N LEU A 106 10.26 1.41 -13.91
CA LEU A 106 10.22 1.48 -12.46
C LEU A 106 8.87 1.05 -11.91
N TYR A 107 8.86 0.64 -10.64
CA TYR A 107 7.66 0.64 -9.84
C TYR A 107 6.97 2.02 -9.90
N GLY A 108 5.66 2.03 -10.17
CA GLY A 108 4.90 3.27 -10.36
C GLY A 108 5.00 4.25 -9.19
N GLY A 109 5.10 3.76 -7.95
CA GLY A 109 5.34 4.63 -6.79
C GLY A 109 6.73 5.28 -6.81
N THR A 110 7.76 4.54 -7.22
CA THR A 110 9.12 5.08 -7.42
C THR A 110 9.10 6.13 -8.54
N TYR A 111 8.51 5.81 -9.70
CA TYR A 111 8.38 6.76 -10.81
C TYR A 111 7.69 8.07 -10.36
N ASN A 112 6.59 7.97 -9.62
CA ASN A 112 5.90 9.14 -9.08
C ASN A 112 6.75 9.89 -8.05
N GLN A 113 7.47 9.20 -7.16
CA GLN A 113 8.41 9.82 -6.23
C GLN A 113 9.47 10.65 -6.98
N LEU A 114 10.08 10.07 -8.02
CA LEU A 114 11.13 10.69 -8.82
C LEU A 114 10.62 11.85 -9.70
N LYS A 115 9.43 11.72 -10.29
CA LYS A 115 8.84 12.69 -11.23
C LYS A 115 8.08 13.83 -10.55
N VAL A 116 7.41 13.56 -9.42
CA VAL A 116 6.46 14.51 -8.80
C VAL A 116 6.94 14.98 -7.44
N MET A 117 7.48 14.08 -6.60
CA MET A 117 7.85 14.44 -5.23
C MET A 117 9.21 15.13 -5.16
N LEU A 118 10.25 14.52 -5.74
CA LEU A 118 11.62 15.06 -5.68
C LEU A 118 11.77 16.49 -6.25
N PRO A 119 11.08 16.88 -7.35
CA PRO A 119 11.16 18.26 -7.84
C PRO A 119 10.68 19.31 -6.84
N ARG A 120 9.82 18.94 -5.87
CA ARG A 120 9.40 19.85 -4.79
C ARG A 120 10.54 20.17 -3.81
N PHE A 121 11.57 19.32 -3.77
CA PHE A 121 12.83 19.56 -3.05
C PHE A 121 13.95 20.06 -3.97
N GLY A 122 13.63 20.44 -5.20
CA GLY A 122 14.61 20.93 -6.18
C GLY A 122 15.53 19.84 -6.75
N ILE A 123 15.24 18.56 -6.53
CA ILE A 123 15.98 17.44 -7.12
C ILE A 123 15.22 16.95 -8.35
N THR A 124 15.88 16.90 -9.50
CA THR A 124 15.25 16.48 -10.76
C THR A 124 15.71 15.09 -11.20
N THR A 125 14.88 14.41 -12.00
CA THR A 125 15.21 13.10 -12.57
C THR A 125 15.26 13.20 -14.08
N LYS A 126 16.38 12.78 -14.67
CA LYS A 126 16.51 12.57 -16.11
C LYS A 126 16.09 11.14 -16.44
N PHE A 127 14.92 10.99 -17.03
CA PHE A 127 14.46 9.68 -17.48
C PHE A 127 15.04 9.34 -18.85
N ILE A 128 15.68 8.18 -18.97
CA ILE A 128 16.13 7.62 -20.24
C ILE A 128 15.25 6.43 -20.65
N GLU A 129 15.19 6.16 -21.95
CA GLU A 129 14.45 5.02 -22.49
C GLU A 129 15.35 3.79 -22.60
N GLY A 130 14.98 2.69 -21.92
CA GLY A 130 15.77 1.45 -21.89
C GLY A 130 16.95 1.49 -20.92
N ASP A 131 17.83 0.49 -21.01
CA ASP A 131 18.94 0.27 -20.06
C ASP A 131 20.32 0.25 -20.73
N LYS A 132 20.48 0.92 -21.87
CA LYS A 132 21.75 0.93 -22.61
C LYS A 132 22.80 1.77 -21.86
N PRO A 133 24.01 1.24 -21.61
CA PRO A 133 25.06 1.98 -20.90
C PRO A 133 25.43 3.32 -21.54
N GLU A 134 25.35 3.43 -22.87
CA GLU A 134 25.70 4.65 -23.61
C GLU A 134 24.71 5.79 -23.33
N ASP A 135 23.43 5.46 -23.13
CA ASP A 135 22.38 6.43 -22.85
C ASP A 135 22.54 7.01 -21.44
N PHE A 136 22.97 6.18 -20.47
CA PHE A 136 23.39 6.67 -19.16
C PHE A 136 24.62 7.58 -19.27
N ALA A 137 25.65 7.17 -20.03
CA ALA A 137 26.87 7.96 -20.22
C ALA A 137 26.57 9.37 -20.76
N ALA A 138 25.67 9.46 -21.73
CA ALA A 138 25.27 10.71 -22.38
C ALA A 138 24.44 11.62 -21.47
N ALA A 139 23.68 11.05 -20.53
CA ALA A 139 22.82 11.81 -19.62
C ALA A 139 23.55 12.40 -18.40
N ILE A 140 24.75 11.90 -18.07
CA ILE A 140 25.55 12.37 -16.93
C ILE A 140 26.10 13.78 -17.18
N ASP A 141 25.85 14.67 -16.22
CA ASP A 141 26.47 16.00 -16.14
C ASP A 141 27.14 16.24 -14.77
N ASP A 142 27.63 17.45 -14.54
CA ASP A 142 28.31 17.85 -13.29
C ASP A 142 27.38 17.87 -12.06
N LYS A 143 26.06 17.86 -12.29
CA LYS A 143 25.01 17.88 -11.25
C LYS A 143 24.39 16.51 -11.01
N THR A 144 24.71 15.51 -11.82
CA THR A 144 24.24 14.13 -11.62
C THR A 144 24.84 13.53 -10.34
N LYS A 145 23.98 12.99 -9.46
CA LYS A 145 24.38 12.43 -8.16
C LYS A 145 24.16 10.93 -8.02
N ALA A 146 23.37 10.33 -8.89
CA ALA A 146 23.16 8.88 -8.91
C ALA A 146 22.63 8.42 -10.27
N ILE A 147 22.94 7.17 -10.60
CA ILE A 147 22.14 6.37 -11.52
C ILE A 147 21.26 5.46 -10.66
N TYR A 148 19.96 5.46 -10.90
CA TYR A 148 18.99 4.63 -10.21
C TYR A 148 18.44 3.54 -11.14
N LEU A 149 18.47 2.29 -10.69
CA LEU A 149 17.99 1.12 -11.43
C LEU A 149 17.10 0.25 -10.53
N GLU A 150 16.25 -0.58 -11.15
CA GLU A 150 15.63 -1.75 -10.49
C GLU A 150 16.33 -3.02 -10.98
N SER A 151 16.55 -4.00 -10.09
CA SER A 151 17.22 -5.24 -10.49
C SER A 151 16.41 -6.07 -11.48
N ILE A 152 15.09 -5.97 -11.38
CA ILE A 152 14.10 -6.45 -12.35
C ILE A 152 13.10 -5.32 -12.57
N GLY A 153 13.15 -4.66 -13.72
CA GLY A 153 12.31 -3.48 -13.99
C GLY A 153 10.82 -3.83 -14.10
N ASN A 154 9.95 -2.94 -13.61
CA ASN A 154 8.49 -3.13 -13.62
C ASN A 154 7.85 -2.17 -14.66
N PRO A 155 6.88 -2.59 -15.48
CA PRO A 155 6.27 -3.92 -15.64
C PRO A 155 6.94 -4.81 -16.70
N ARG A 156 8.07 -4.40 -17.29
CA ARG A 156 8.68 -5.08 -18.44
C ARG A 156 9.57 -6.27 -18.09
N TYR A 157 9.92 -6.45 -16.81
CA TYR A 157 10.87 -7.44 -16.31
C TYR A 157 12.23 -7.44 -17.02
N ASN A 158 12.65 -6.27 -17.49
CA ASN A 158 13.98 -6.05 -18.04
C ASN A 158 15.03 -6.24 -16.94
N ILE A 159 16.16 -6.84 -17.32
CA ILE A 159 17.32 -7.00 -16.44
C ILE A 159 18.41 -6.05 -16.95
N PRO A 160 18.77 -4.98 -16.20
CA PRO A 160 19.84 -4.07 -16.60
C PRO A 160 21.19 -4.77 -16.67
N ASP A 161 22.07 -4.32 -17.56
CA ASP A 161 23.47 -4.78 -17.57
C ASP A 161 24.27 -4.05 -16.47
N PHE A 162 24.18 -4.55 -15.24
CA PHE A 162 24.79 -3.91 -14.06
C PHE A 162 26.27 -3.61 -14.24
N GLU A 163 27.05 -4.55 -14.78
CA GLU A 163 28.50 -4.39 -14.93
C GLU A 163 28.84 -3.28 -15.94
N ALA A 164 28.12 -3.24 -17.06
CA ALA A 164 28.35 -2.24 -18.09
C ALA A 164 27.92 -0.83 -17.63
N ILE A 165 26.77 -0.72 -16.96
CA ILE A 165 26.27 0.55 -16.41
C ILE A 165 27.19 1.03 -15.28
N ALA A 166 27.59 0.16 -14.35
CA ALA A 166 28.50 0.51 -13.26
C ALA A 166 29.87 0.96 -13.77
N LYS A 167 30.37 0.37 -14.86
CA LYS A 167 31.60 0.81 -15.50
C LYS A 167 31.50 2.27 -15.97
N VAL A 168 30.46 2.60 -16.73
CA VAL A 168 30.21 3.97 -17.22
C VAL A 168 30.04 4.96 -16.05
N ALA A 169 29.29 4.57 -15.03
CA ALA A 169 29.05 5.40 -13.85
C ALA A 169 30.37 5.72 -13.12
N ARG A 170 31.22 4.71 -12.92
CA ARG A 170 32.53 4.84 -12.28
C ARG A 170 33.48 5.74 -13.05
N GLU A 171 33.53 5.63 -14.37
CA GLU A 171 34.34 6.51 -15.24
C GLU A 171 33.94 7.99 -15.11
N LYS A 172 32.72 8.28 -14.65
CA LYS A 172 32.18 9.63 -14.43
C LYS A 172 32.07 10.04 -12.97
N GLY A 173 32.47 9.17 -12.05
CA GLY A 173 32.38 9.44 -10.62
C GLY A 173 30.96 9.53 -10.07
N VAL A 174 30.02 8.75 -10.61
CA VAL A 174 28.61 8.73 -10.18
C VAL A 174 28.29 7.36 -9.57
N PRO A 175 27.69 7.28 -8.38
CA PRO A 175 27.32 6.01 -7.77
C PRO A 175 26.08 5.39 -8.44
N VAL A 176 26.05 4.06 -8.49
CA VAL A 176 24.88 3.29 -8.94
C VAL A 176 24.07 2.81 -7.73
N VAL A 177 22.80 3.22 -7.69
CA VAL A 177 21.80 2.79 -6.72
C VAL A 177 20.90 1.76 -7.38
N VAL A 178 20.79 0.56 -6.81
CA VAL A 178 19.91 -0.50 -7.31
C VAL A 178 18.82 -0.82 -6.30
N ASP A 179 17.57 -0.64 -6.68
CA ASP A 179 16.45 -1.24 -5.96
C ASP A 179 16.40 -2.74 -6.26
N ASN A 180 16.82 -3.52 -5.27
CA ASN A 180 16.91 -4.96 -5.37
C ASN A 180 15.72 -5.65 -4.68
N THR A 181 14.58 -4.98 -4.56
CA THR A 181 13.37 -5.57 -3.97
C THR A 181 13.03 -6.91 -4.64
N PHE A 182 13.06 -6.98 -5.97
CA PHE A 182 12.81 -8.20 -6.75
C PHE A 182 13.95 -9.23 -6.69
N GLY A 183 15.15 -8.83 -6.23
CA GLY A 183 16.23 -9.75 -5.91
C GLY A 183 16.04 -10.51 -4.60
N ALA A 184 14.96 -10.21 -3.85
CA ALA A 184 14.58 -10.88 -2.61
C ALA A 184 15.70 -10.89 -1.55
N GLY A 185 16.22 -9.72 -1.20
CA GLY A 185 17.26 -9.55 -0.17
C GLY A 185 18.57 -10.25 -0.52
N GLY A 186 18.98 -10.18 -1.78
CA GLY A 186 20.23 -10.76 -2.28
C GLY A 186 20.12 -12.19 -2.77
N TYR A 187 18.96 -12.85 -2.64
CA TYR A 187 18.84 -14.27 -2.96
C TYR A 187 18.96 -14.55 -4.47
N PHE A 188 18.21 -13.84 -5.31
CA PHE A 188 18.26 -14.07 -6.75
C PHE A 188 19.49 -13.42 -7.38
N VAL A 189 19.85 -12.22 -6.92
CA VAL A 189 21.01 -11.44 -7.39
C VAL A 189 21.49 -10.53 -6.28
N ARG A 190 22.81 -10.34 -6.20
CA ARG A 190 23.48 -9.35 -5.33
C ARG A 190 24.13 -8.28 -6.21
N PRO A 191 23.45 -7.15 -6.50
CA PRO A 191 23.96 -6.13 -7.42
C PRO A 191 25.34 -5.57 -7.02
N ILE A 192 25.68 -5.62 -5.73
CA ILE A 192 27.00 -5.21 -5.19
C ILE A 192 28.15 -6.05 -5.78
N GLU A 193 27.90 -7.31 -6.13
CA GLU A 193 28.88 -8.17 -6.79
C GLU A 193 29.13 -7.77 -8.26
N HIS A 194 28.20 -7.01 -8.83
CA HIS A 194 28.21 -6.56 -10.23
C HIS A 194 28.44 -5.05 -10.39
N GLY A 195 28.90 -4.38 -9.33
CA GLY A 195 29.33 -2.99 -9.37
C GLY A 195 28.33 -1.95 -8.88
N ALA A 196 27.17 -2.36 -8.34
CA ALA A 196 26.30 -1.42 -7.62
C ALA A 196 26.99 -0.91 -6.35
N ASP A 197 26.84 0.38 -6.07
CA ASP A 197 27.45 1.03 -4.91
C ASP A 197 26.51 1.03 -3.70
N ILE A 198 25.21 1.16 -3.96
CA ILE A 198 24.16 1.21 -2.94
C ILE A 198 23.01 0.32 -3.39
N VAL A 199 22.44 -0.46 -2.47
CA VAL A 199 21.24 -1.25 -2.70
C VAL A 199 20.12 -0.75 -1.81
N VAL A 200 18.90 -0.66 -2.34
CA VAL A 200 17.70 -0.35 -1.55
C VAL A 200 16.68 -1.48 -1.71
N HIS A 201 15.89 -1.70 -0.67
CA HIS A 201 14.75 -2.62 -0.71
C HIS A 201 13.51 -2.03 -0.07
N SER A 202 12.37 -2.41 -0.63
CA SER A 202 11.13 -2.55 0.12
C SER A 202 11.14 -3.88 0.88
N ALA A 203 11.55 -3.87 2.15
CA ALA A 203 11.51 -5.03 3.03
C ALA A 203 10.07 -5.58 3.23
N THR A 204 9.05 -4.77 2.94
CA THR A 204 7.64 -5.16 2.87
C THR A 204 7.35 -6.37 1.97
N LYS A 205 8.18 -6.61 0.95
CA LYS A 205 7.96 -7.65 -0.07
C LYS A 205 8.60 -8.96 0.39
N TRP A 206 9.45 -9.60 -0.43
CA TRP A 206 9.99 -10.94 -0.14
C TRP A 206 10.77 -11.06 1.17
N ILE A 207 11.45 -10.00 1.64
CA ILE A 207 12.16 -10.00 2.92
C ILE A 207 11.19 -10.33 4.06
N GLY A 208 10.08 -9.58 4.17
CA GLY A 208 9.01 -9.85 5.12
C GLY A 208 8.19 -11.09 4.75
N GLY A 209 7.78 -11.23 3.49
CA GLY A 209 7.21 -12.43 2.87
C GLY A 209 5.78 -12.79 3.26
N HIS A 210 5.23 -12.21 4.32
CA HIS A 210 3.97 -12.67 4.93
C HIS A 210 2.82 -11.67 4.86
N GLY A 211 3.01 -10.53 4.17
CA GLY A 211 1.97 -9.51 4.02
C GLY A 211 1.61 -8.75 5.31
N THR A 212 2.49 -8.77 6.34
CA THR A 212 2.18 -8.24 7.68
C THR A 212 2.79 -6.87 7.97
N THR A 213 3.94 -6.54 7.36
CA THR A 213 4.81 -5.46 7.85
C THR A 213 5.32 -4.62 6.69
N ILE A 214 5.19 -3.30 6.81
CA ILE A 214 5.84 -2.35 5.92
C ILE A 214 7.22 -2.01 6.47
N GLY A 215 8.24 -2.03 5.60
CA GLY A 215 9.59 -1.65 5.96
C GLY A 215 10.46 -1.43 4.72
N GLY A 216 11.58 -0.75 4.91
CA GLY A 216 12.62 -0.59 3.91
C GLY A 216 14.00 -0.77 4.52
N VAL A 217 15.00 -0.91 3.67
CA VAL A 217 16.40 -1.00 4.09
C VAL A 217 17.31 -0.50 2.97
N ILE A 218 18.34 0.23 3.36
CA ILE A 218 19.43 0.73 2.51
C ILE A 218 20.68 -0.05 2.89
N VAL A 219 21.40 -0.59 1.92
CA VAL A 219 22.64 -1.33 2.10
C VAL A 219 23.74 -0.60 1.34
N ASP A 220 24.83 -0.32 2.03
CA ASP A 220 26.02 0.30 1.47
C ASP A 220 27.04 -0.78 1.11
N SER A 221 27.60 -0.71 -0.11
CA SER A 221 28.68 -1.60 -0.52
C SER A 221 30.02 -1.25 0.12
N GLY A 222 30.21 0.00 0.52
CA GLY A 222 31.48 0.57 0.95
C GLY A 222 32.55 0.64 -0.14
N LYS A 223 32.18 0.47 -1.41
CA LYS A 223 33.11 0.42 -2.55
C LYS A 223 33.26 1.74 -3.31
N PHE A 224 32.29 2.66 -3.17
CA PHE A 224 32.36 3.96 -3.84
C PHE A 224 33.37 4.87 -3.14
N ASP A 225 34.35 5.37 -3.89
CA ASP A 225 35.38 6.26 -3.35
C ASP A 225 34.85 7.70 -3.29
N TRP A 226 34.33 8.09 -2.11
CA TRP A 226 33.82 9.44 -1.88
C TRP A 226 34.92 10.51 -1.93
N GLY A 227 36.17 10.15 -1.60
CA GLY A 227 37.31 11.06 -1.62
C GLY A 227 37.75 11.40 -3.05
N ALA A 228 37.86 10.40 -3.92
CA ALA A 228 38.16 10.63 -5.34
C ALA A 228 37.09 11.45 -6.06
N ASN A 229 35.85 11.44 -5.54
CA ASN A 229 34.70 12.14 -6.10
C ASN A 229 34.24 13.35 -5.25
N ALA A 230 35.16 13.92 -4.47
CA ALA A 230 34.88 15.01 -3.53
C ALA A 230 34.23 16.24 -4.17
N SER A 231 34.63 16.62 -5.39
CA SER A 231 34.04 17.77 -6.10
C SER A 231 32.56 17.57 -6.39
N ARG A 232 32.12 16.33 -6.60
CA ARG A 232 30.72 15.97 -6.81
C ARG A 232 29.98 15.78 -5.50
N PHE A 233 30.63 15.27 -4.45
CA PHE A 233 30.01 14.98 -3.16
C PHE A 233 30.70 15.70 -2.00
N PRO A 234 30.77 17.06 -2.00
CA PRO A 234 31.45 17.81 -0.95
C PRO A 234 30.90 17.49 0.44
N GLN A 235 29.59 17.23 0.55
CA GLN A 235 28.93 16.88 1.79
C GLN A 235 29.41 15.57 2.44
N MET A 236 30.16 14.73 1.72
CA MET A 236 30.77 13.51 2.26
C MET A 236 32.16 13.74 2.85
N VAL A 237 32.83 14.84 2.48
CA VAL A 237 34.28 15.06 2.71
C VAL A 237 34.57 16.36 3.43
N GLU A 238 33.79 17.41 3.17
CA GLU A 238 33.89 18.70 3.83
C GLU A 238 33.37 18.64 5.28
N PRO A 239 33.79 19.58 6.14
CA PRO A 239 33.31 19.66 7.52
C PRO A 239 31.77 19.77 7.59
N SER A 240 31.11 18.89 8.36
CA SER A 240 29.66 18.95 8.57
C SER A 240 29.29 19.92 9.68
N ASP A 241 28.46 20.91 9.35
CA ASP A 241 27.88 21.85 10.32
C ASP A 241 27.03 21.14 11.39
N GLY A 242 26.28 20.11 10.98
CA GLY A 242 25.42 19.30 11.84
C GLY A 242 26.18 18.46 12.86
N TYR A 243 27.50 18.34 12.70
CA TYR A 243 28.41 17.56 13.54
C TYR A 243 29.69 18.32 13.90
N HIS A 244 29.59 19.66 14.08
CA HIS A 244 30.67 20.52 14.62
C HIS A 244 31.99 20.43 13.83
N GLY A 245 31.90 20.37 12.51
CA GLY A 245 33.05 20.32 11.61
C GLY A 245 33.64 18.92 11.40
N LEU A 246 32.94 17.86 11.83
CA LEU A 246 33.32 16.48 11.54
C LEU A 246 33.40 16.24 10.02
N LYS A 247 34.51 15.67 9.56
CA LYS A 247 34.67 15.24 8.17
C LYS A 247 34.35 13.75 8.05
N PHE A 248 33.22 13.42 7.44
CA PHE A 248 32.70 12.05 7.42
C PHE A 248 33.64 11.06 6.73
N TRP A 249 34.16 11.38 5.55
CA TRP A 249 35.08 10.50 4.81
C TRP A 249 36.38 10.24 5.56
N GLU A 250 36.99 11.27 6.14
CA GLU A 250 38.21 11.14 6.94
C GLU A 250 38.00 10.27 8.18
N THR A 251 36.82 10.36 8.80
CA THR A 251 36.51 9.66 10.05
C THR A 251 36.09 8.21 9.82
N PHE A 252 35.24 7.96 8.82
CA PHE A 252 34.54 6.68 8.67
C PHE A 252 34.95 5.88 7.43
N GLY A 253 35.68 6.48 6.48
CA GLY A 253 36.12 5.80 5.26
C GLY A 253 34.96 5.09 4.55
N ALA A 254 35.12 3.80 4.28
CA ALA A 254 34.18 3.02 3.47
C ALA A 254 32.70 3.08 3.92
N ILE A 255 32.40 3.31 5.20
CA ILE A 255 31.02 3.37 5.71
C ILE A 255 30.45 4.80 5.80
N THR A 256 31.11 5.79 5.22
CA THR A 256 30.71 7.21 5.28
C THR A 256 29.27 7.45 4.83
N PHE A 257 28.85 6.87 3.71
CA PHE A 257 27.51 7.08 3.17
C PHE A 257 26.44 6.60 4.15
N ILE A 258 26.54 5.34 4.60
CA ILE A 258 25.51 4.77 5.46
C ILE A 258 25.48 5.40 6.86
N ILE A 259 26.62 5.86 7.38
CA ILE A 259 26.66 6.64 8.62
C ILE A 259 25.93 7.96 8.42
N ARG A 260 26.20 8.69 7.33
CA ARG A 260 25.55 9.97 7.06
C ARG A 260 24.03 9.81 6.86
N VAL A 261 23.59 8.74 6.18
CA VAL A 261 22.16 8.36 6.10
C VAL A 261 21.57 8.21 7.51
N ARG A 262 22.24 7.52 8.43
CA ARG A 262 21.74 7.31 9.80
C ARG A 262 21.68 8.60 10.61
N VAL A 263 22.76 9.37 10.59
CA VAL A 263 22.98 10.42 11.59
C VAL A 263 22.51 11.80 11.13
N GLU A 264 22.40 12.03 9.83
CA GLU A 264 21.77 13.26 9.28
C GLU A 264 20.35 12.96 8.79
N ILE A 265 20.20 12.05 7.82
CA ILE A 265 18.93 11.90 7.12
C ILE A 265 17.85 11.22 7.97
N LEU A 266 18.12 10.02 8.49
CA LEU A 266 17.18 9.28 9.33
C LEU A 266 16.90 10.04 10.63
N ARG A 267 17.92 10.68 11.21
CA ARG A 267 17.76 11.52 12.39
C ARG A 267 16.76 12.65 12.11
N ASP A 268 16.94 13.41 11.04
CA ASP A 268 16.21 14.67 10.87
C ASP A 268 14.86 14.49 10.15
N ILE A 269 14.75 13.50 9.25
CA ILE A 269 13.48 13.14 8.60
C ILE A 269 12.63 12.23 9.48
N GLY A 270 13.25 11.37 10.31
CA GLY A 270 12.55 10.54 11.28
C GLY A 270 11.81 9.33 10.71
N ALA A 271 12.12 8.89 9.48
CA ALA A 271 11.49 7.73 8.84
C ALA A 271 12.02 6.38 9.34
N CYS A 272 12.05 6.18 10.67
CA CYS A 272 12.63 5.02 11.33
C CYS A 272 11.72 3.78 11.34
N LEU A 273 12.34 2.60 11.21
CA LEU A 273 11.67 1.32 11.42
C LEU A 273 11.48 1.07 12.92
N ASN A 274 10.29 0.62 13.35
CA ASN A 274 10.05 0.27 14.75
C ASN A 274 10.55 -1.16 15.08
N ALA A 275 10.86 -1.41 16.36
CA ALA A 275 11.45 -2.68 16.80
C ALA A 275 10.55 -3.91 16.54
N PHE A 276 9.21 -3.76 16.64
CA PHE A 276 8.28 -4.86 16.36
C PHE A 276 8.27 -5.21 14.87
N ALA A 277 8.24 -4.20 14.00
CA ALA A 277 8.37 -4.40 12.56
C ALA A 277 9.70 -5.07 12.20
N ALA A 278 10.82 -4.65 12.79
CA ALA A 278 12.11 -5.31 12.59
C ALA A 278 12.09 -6.78 13.01
N GLN A 279 11.44 -7.11 14.14
CA GLN A 279 11.27 -8.49 14.58
C GLN A 279 10.46 -9.32 13.57
N GLN A 280 9.35 -8.78 13.05
CA GLN A 280 8.53 -9.47 12.03
C GLN A 280 9.32 -9.70 10.73
N LEU A 281 10.12 -8.72 10.31
CA LEU A 281 10.99 -8.85 9.14
C LEU A 281 12.09 -9.89 9.37
N LEU A 282 12.68 -9.96 10.57
CA LEU A 282 13.66 -10.99 10.92
C LEU A 282 13.07 -12.41 10.82
N LEU A 283 11.85 -12.61 11.32
CA LEU A 283 11.13 -13.89 11.17
C LEU A 283 10.90 -14.24 9.69
N GLY A 284 10.57 -13.23 8.87
CA GLY A 284 10.52 -13.38 7.42
C GLY A 284 11.86 -13.87 6.84
N ILE A 285 12.95 -13.20 7.17
CA ILE A 285 14.29 -13.50 6.63
C ILE A 285 14.74 -14.94 6.91
N GLU A 286 14.40 -15.51 8.07
CA GLU A 286 14.83 -16.87 8.43
C GLU A 286 14.37 -17.95 7.42
N THR A 287 13.28 -17.68 6.69
CA THR A 287 12.72 -18.57 5.66
C THR A 287 12.86 -18.04 4.24
N LEU A 288 13.63 -16.97 4.04
CA LEU A 288 13.72 -16.25 2.76
C LEU A 288 14.16 -17.15 1.61
N SER A 289 15.26 -17.89 1.76
CA SER A 289 15.72 -18.82 0.71
C SER A 289 14.67 -19.85 0.33
N LEU A 290 14.05 -20.50 1.32
CA LEU A 290 13.04 -21.55 1.12
C LEU A 290 11.82 -21.03 0.36
N ARG A 291 11.34 -19.83 0.72
CA ARG A 291 10.23 -19.17 0.04
C ARG A 291 10.63 -18.75 -1.37
N ALA A 292 11.79 -18.12 -1.53
CA ALA A 292 12.28 -17.64 -2.83
C ALA A 292 12.43 -18.78 -3.85
N GLU A 293 12.96 -19.94 -3.44
CA GLU A 293 13.03 -21.14 -4.27
C GLU A 293 11.65 -21.57 -4.75
N ARG A 294 10.68 -21.68 -3.82
CA ARG A 294 9.31 -22.07 -4.17
C ARG A 294 8.66 -21.05 -5.10
N HIS A 295 8.81 -19.75 -4.83
CA HIS A 295 8.32 -18.69 -5.71
C HIS A 295 8.85 -18.82 -7.13
N ALA A 296 10.17 -19.00 -7.30
CA ALA A 296 10.78 -19.12 -8.61
C ALA A 296 10.37 -20.41 -9.34
N GLN A 297 10.29 -21.54 -8.64
CA GLN A 297 9.82 -22.81 -9.20
C GLN A 297 8.37 -22.71 -9.69
N ASN A 298 7.49 -22.15 -8.86
CA ASN A 298 6.08 -21.97 -9.21
C ASN A 298 5.92 -20.99 -10.36
N ALA A 299 6.64 -19.86 -10.34
CA ALA A 299 6.56 -18.85 -11.39
C ALA A 299 7.00 -19.38 -12.75
N LEU A 300 8.11 -20.14 -12.83
CA LEU A 300 8.55 -20.74 -14.08
C LEU A 300 7.55 -21.77 -14.62
N LYS A 301 6.98 -22.62 -13.74
CA LYS A 301 5.95 -23.60 -14.14
C LYS A 301 4.69 -22.91 -14.64
N LEU A 302 4.22 -21.89 -13.93
CA LEU A 302 3.04 -21.12 -14.32
C LEU A 302 3.28 -20.37 -15.64
N ALA A 303 4.45 -19.74 -15.82
CA ALA A 303 4.80 -19.05 -17.07
C ALA A 303 4.72 -19.99 -18.28
N LYS A 304 5.28 -21.21 -18.17
CA LYS A 304 5.21 -22.22 -19.23
C LYS A 304 3.78 -22.72 -19.49
N TYR A 305 2.98 -22.89 -18.44
CA TYR A 305 1.57 -23.25 -18.58
C TYR A 305 0.79 -22.16 -19.32
N LEU A 306 0.99 -20.89 -18.95
CA LEU A 306 0.32 -19.75 -19.58
C LEU A 306 0.77 -19.58 -21.04
N GLU A 307 2.05 -19.80 -21.36
CA GLU A 307 2.57 -19.72 -22.73
C GLU A 307 1.90 -20.75 -23.66
N ALA A 308 1.56 -21.92 -23.15
CA ALA A 308 0.84 -22.96 -23.88
C ALA A 308 -0.69 -22.80 -23.87
N SER A 309 -1.22 -21.83 -23.12
CA SER A 309 -2.67 -21.69 -22.91
C SER A 309 -3.37 -21.07 -24.13
N PRO A 310 -4.49 -21.63 -24.62
CA PRO A 310 -5.24 -21.05 -25.72
C PRO A 310 -5.89 -19.71 -25.37
N TYR A 311 -6.03 -19.36 -24.08
CA TYR A 311 -6.63 -18.11 -23.59
C TYR A 311 -5.63 -16.94 -23.50
N VAL A 312 -4.33 -17.20 -23.66
CA VAL A 312 -3.26 -16.24 -23.45
C VAL A 312 -2.64 -15.84 -24.79
N SER A 313 -2.40 -14.54 -24.97
CA SER A 313 -1.80 -13.97 -26.18
C SER A 313 -0.28 -13.90 -26.11
N TRP A 314 0.27 -13.61 -24.94
CA TRP A 314 1.71 -13.48 -24.69
C TRP A 314 2.00 -13.63 -23.20
N VAL A 315 3.23 -14.02 -22.87
CA VAL A 315 3.74 -14.10 -21.49
C VAL A 315 5.07 -13.35 -21.41
N SER A 316 5.25 -12.57 -20.35
CA SER A 316 6.49 -11.88 -20.03
C SER A 316 7.01 -12.37 -18.68
N TYR A 317 8.07 -13.18 -18.74
CA TYR A 317 8.80 -13.70 -17.59
C TYR A 317 10.26 -13.92 -17.97
N PRO A 318 11.25 -13.40 -17.22
CA PRO A 318 12.66 -13.47 -17.60
C PRO A 318 13.23 -14.90 -17.63
N GLY A 319 12.53 -15.88 -17.04
CA GLY A 319 12.88 -17.29 -17.13
C GLY A 319 12.47 -18.00 -18.43
N LEU A 320 11.69 -17.36 -19.30
CA LEU A 320 11.35 -17.90 -20.62
C LEU A 320 12.43 -17.54 -21.66
N GLU A 321 12.75 -18.48 -22.54
CA GLU A 321 13.86 -18.33 -23.51
C GLU A 321 13.62 -17.22 -24.54
N ASN A 322 12.36 -16.94 -24.86
CA ASN A 322 11.94 -15.87 -25.78
C ASN A 322 11.92 -14.49 -25.12
N HIS A 323 12.10 -14.39 -23.80
CA HIS A 323 12.09 -13.11 -23.12
C HIS A 323 13.32 -12.27 -23.52
N PRO A 324 13.19 -10.99 -23.90
CA PRO A 324 14.31 -10.18 -24.39
C PRO A 324 15.50 -10.09 -23.42
N SER A 325 15.23 -10.15 -22.12
CA SER A 325 16.27 -10.12 -21.08
C SER A 325 16.73 -11.51 -20.61
N HIS A 326 16.33 -12.62 -21.24
CA HIS A 326 16.65 -13.97 -20.75
C HIS A 326 18.17 -14.22 -20.61
N ALA A 327 18.97 -13.73 -21.57
CA ALA A 327 20.42 -13.86 -21.53
C ALA A 327 21.04 -13.15 -20.31
N LEU A 328 20.62 -11.91 -20.04
CA LEU A 328 21.06 -11.14 -18.87
C LEU A 328 20.50 -11.72 -17.57
N ALA A 329 19.26 -12.22 -17.59
CA ALA A 329 18.65 -12.89 -16.45
C ALA A 329 19.46 -14.14 -16.06
N LYS A 330 19.88 -14.97 -17.03
CA LYS A 330 20.75 -16.12 -16.80
C LYS A 330 22.15 -15.71 -16.33
N LYS A 331 22.65 -14.56 -16.79
CA LYS A 331 23.92 -13.99 -16.32
C LYS A 331 23.84 -13.59 -14.85
N TYR A 332 22.81 -12.88 -14.42
CA TYR A 332 22.77 -12.24 -13.10
C TYR A 332 21.90 -12.96 -12.05
N LEU A 333 20.77 -13.54 -12.44
CA LEU A 333 19.84 -14.20 -11.52
C LEU A 333 20.24 -15.66 -11.30
N LYS A 334 21.08 -15.92 -10.29
CA LYS A 334 21.75 -17.23 -10.11
C LYS A 334 20.88 -18.31 -9.48
N ARG A 335 19.80 -17.94 -8.80
CA ARG A 335 18.97 -18.85 -7.98
C ARG A 335 17.49 -18.85 -8.39
N GLY A 336 17.22 -18.67 -9.67
CA GLY A 336 15.87 -18.56 -10.24
C GLY A 336 15.59 -17.16 -10.77
N PHE A 337 14.47 -17.02 -11.50
CA PHE A 337 14.16 -15.83 -12.30
C PHE A 337 13.10 -14.92 -11.66
N GLY A 338 13.04 -14.90 -10.32
CA GLY A 338 12.03 -14.14 -9.58
C GLY A 338 10.65 -14.80 -9.54
N GLY A 339 9.73 -14.19 -8.79
CA GLY A 339 8.39 -14.71 -8.51
C GLY A 339 7.23 -13.92 -9.13
N VAL A 340 7.50 -13.04 -10.09
CA VAL A 340 6.47 -12.19 -10.73
C VAL A 340 6.54 -12.38 -12.24
N LEU A 341 5.37 -12.42 -12.87
CA LEU A 341 5.21 -12.46 -14.32
C LEU A 341 4.01 -11.62 -14.73
N SER A 342 3.96 -11.26 -16.02
CA SER A 342 2.76 -10.72 -16.65
C SER A 342 2.39 -11.53 -17.87
N PHE A 343 1.11 -11.51 -18.21
CA PHE A 343 0.63 -12.11 -19.45
C PHE A 343 -0.54 -11.29 -19.99
N GLY A 344 -0.73 -11.36 -21.30
CA GLY A 344 -1.88 -10.78 -21.98
C GLY A 344 -2.96 -11.81 -22.21
N VAL A 345 -4.21 -11.50 -21.88
CA VAL A 345 -5.34 -12.37 -22.17
C VAL A 345 -5.96 -12.08 -23.54
N LYS A 346 -6.41 -13.12 -24.24
CA LYS A 346 -7.32 -12.97 -25.39
C LYS A 346 -8.68 -12.45 -24.90
N GLY A 347 -9.25 -11.48 -25.61
CA GLY A 347 -10.51 -10.83 -25.23
C GLY A 347 -10.36 -9.45 -24.58
N GLY A 348 -9.14 -8.91 -24.47
CA GLY A 348 -8.89 -7.53 -24.03
C GLY A 348 -9.16 -7.27 -22.55
N GLY A 349 -9.34 -6.01 -22.16
CA GLY A 349 -9.43 -5.62 -20.75
C GLY A 349 -10.69 -6.09 -20.04
N THR A 350 -11.79 -6.32 -20.77
CA THR A 350 -13.01 -6.92 -20.22
C THR A 350 -12.76 -8.36 -19.78
N ALA A 351 -12.15 -9.18 -20.63
CA ALA A 351 -11.75 -10.54 -20.27
C ALA A 351 -10.73 -10.52 -19.13
N GLY A 352 -9.77 -9.57 -19.17
CA GLY A 352 -8.77 -9.39 -18.12
C GLY A 352 -9.39 -9.17 -16.74
N SER A 353 -10.38 -8.28 -16.65
CA SER A 353 -11.09 -8.00 -15.39
C SER A 353 -11.92 -9.20 -14.93
N GLN A 354 -12.66 -9.84 -15.85
CA GLN A 354 -13.47 -11.03 -15.54
C GLN A 354 -12.63 -12.19 -15.00
N ILE A 355 -11.44 -12.40 -15.56
CA ILE A 355 -10.52 -13.46 -15.10
C ILE A 355 -10.00 -13.15 -13.70
N VAL A 356 -9.59 -11.91 -13.45
CA VAL A 356 -9.09 -11.50 -12.13
C VAL A 356 -10.18 -11.61 -11.06
N ASP A 357 -11.40 -11.20 -11.37
CA ASP A 357 -12.54 -11.30 -10.46
C ASP A 357 -13.07 -12.76 -10.32
N GLY A 358 -12.74 -13.61 -11.30
CA GLY A 358 -13.13 -15.01 -11.36
C GLY A 358 -12.31 -15.92 -10.45
N PHE A 359 -11.09 -15.52 -10.06
CA PHE A 359 -10.24 -16.32 -9.19
C PHE A 359 -10.89 -16.64 -7.84
N LYS A 360 -10.64 -17.86 -7.32
CA LYS A 360 -11.17 -18.34 -6.04
C LYS A 360 -10.08 -18.53 -4.99
N LEU A 361 -8.85 -18.83 -5.43
CA LEU A 361 -7.67 -18.95 -4.59
C LEU A 361 -6.83 -17.67 -4.67
N ILE A 362 -6.59 -17.20 -5.88
CA ILE A 362 -5.72 -16.04 -6.14
C ILE A 362 -6.43 -14.76 -5.71
N SER A 363 -5.74 -13.93 -4.91
CA SER A 363 -6.31 -12.71 -4.38
C SER A 363 -6.07 -11.51 -5.32
N ASN A 364 -7.13 -10.73 -5.60
CA ASN A 364 -7.01 -9.47 -6.33
C ASN A 364 -6.51 -8.34 -5.39
N LEU A 365 -5.23 -8.00 -5.45
CA LEU A 365 -4.67 -6.86 -4.70
C LEU A 365 -3.38 -6.29 -5.29
N ALA A 366 -3.13 -5.02 -4.97
CA ALA A 366 -1.95 -4.27 -5.42
C ALA A 366 -0.68 -4.53 -4.57
N ASN A 367 -0.32 -5.80 -4.34
CA ASN A 367 0.91 -6.20 -3.64
C ASN A 367 1.71 -7.25 -4.45
N VAL A 368 2.97 -7.50 -4.07
CA VAL A 368 3.83 -8.57 -4.61
C VAL A 368 4.69 -9.17 -3.49
N GLY A 369 5.17 -10.40 -3.69
CA GLY A 369 6.12 -11.06 -2.78
C GLY A 369 5.56 -11.54 -1.45
N ASP A 370 4.24 -11.73 -1.35
CA ASP A 370 3.60 -12.48 -0.25
C ASP A 370 3.65 -13.98 -0.57
N SER A 371 3.56 -14.83 0.45
CA SER A 371 3.45 -16.28 0.32
C SER A 371 2.19 -16.72 -0.42
N LYS A 372 1.15 -15.88 -0.52
CA LYS A 372 -0.08 -16.13 -1.28
C LYS A 372 0.05 -15.58 -2.68
N THR A 373 -0.54 -16.26 -3.65
CA THR A 373 -0.60 -15.81 -5.05
C THR A 373 -1.54 -14.62 -5.18
N LEU A 374 -1.04 -13.57 -5.81
CA LEU A 374 -1.74 -12.29 -5.97
C LEU A 374 -1.86 -11.96 -7.46
N ALA A 375 -3.03 -11.52 -7.88
CA ALA A 375 -3.28 -11.01 -9.23
C ALA A 375 -3.70 -9.55 -9.18
N ILE A 376 -3.43 -8.84 -10.26
CA ILE A 376 -4.06 -7.55 -10.52
C ILE A 376 -4.12 -7.28 -12.02
N HIS A 377 -5.16 -6.58 -12.46
CA HIS A 377 -5.32 -6.08 -13.83
C HIS A 377 -4.96 -4.59 -13.86
N PRO A 378 -3.71 -4.19 -14.22
CA PRO A 378 -3.25 -2.83 -13.97
C PRO A 378 -4.00 -1.76 -14.75
N TRP A 379 -4.49 -2.08 -15.96
CA TRP A 379 -5.18 -1.14 -16.84
C TRP A 379 -6.41 -0.48 -16.20
N THR A 380 -7.23 -1.28 -15.49
CA THR A 380 -8.47 -0.83 -14.83
C THR A 380 -8.31 -0.58 -13.33
N THR A 381 -7.10 -0.68 -12.79
CA THR A 381 -6.86 -0.52 -11.34
C THR A 381 -5.70 0.44 -11.08
N THR A 382 -4.49 -0.09 -10.86
CA THR A 382 -3.31 0.68 -10.41
C THR A 382 -2.88 1.80 -11.35
N HIS A 383 -3.21 1.71 -12.64
CA HIS A 383 -2.85 2.71 -13.66
C HIS A 383 -4.07 3.48 -14.18
N GLU A 384 -5.25 3.36 -13.53
CA GLU A 384 -6.48 4.06 -13.94
C GLU A 384 -6.29 5.59 -14.00
N GLN A 385 -5.43 6.14 -13.13
CA GLN A 385 -5.13 7.58 -13.07
C GLN A 385 -4.30 8.11 -14.25
N LEU A 386 -3.68 7.22 -15.05
CA LEU A 386 -2.89 7.59 -16.22
C LEU A 386 -3.78 7.68 -17.46
N SER A 387 -3.40 8.53 -18.40
CA SER A 387 -3.99 8.48 -19.74
C SER A 387 -3.62 7.15 -20.44
N ASP A 388 -4.43 6.69 -21.39
CA ASP A 388 -4.18 5.43 -22.09
C ASP A 388 -2.82 5.42 -22.82
N LYS A 389 -2.40 6.58 -23.33
CA LYS A 389 -1.07 6.76 -23.92
C LYS A 389 0.04 6.55 -22.88
N GLU A 390 -0.13 7.09 -21.68
CA GLU A 390 0.83 6.92 -20.58
C GLU A 390 0.87 5.45 -20.11
N LYS A 391 -0.29 4.78 -19.96
CA LYS A 391 -0.36 3.35 -19.64
C LYS A 391 0.46 2.52 -20.63
N ILE A 392 0.21 2.69 -21.93
CA ILE A 392 0.93 1.97 -22.99
C ILE A 392 2.43 2.29 -22.95
N SER A 393 2.81 3.56 -22.78
CA SER A 393 4.22 3.95 -22.71
C SER A 393 4.96 3.29 -21.53
N SER A 394 4.26 3.12 -20.39
CA SER A 394 4.76 2.39 -19.22
C SER A 394 4.78 0.88 -19.40
N GLY A 395 4.35 0.34 -20.55
CA GLY A 395 4.29 -1.11 -20.81
C GLY A 395 3.04 -1.79 -20.24
N VAL A 396 2.01 -1.04 -19.88
CA VAL A 396 0.70 -1.57 -19.45
C VAL A 396 -0.25 -1.57 -20.64
N THR A 397 -0.53 -2.76 -21.17
CA THR A 397 -1.53 -2.97 -22.21
C THR A 397 -2.89 -3.29 -21.60
N GLU A 398 -3.95 -3.12 -22.38
CA GLU A 398 -5.33 -3.33 -21.93
C GLU A 398 -5.59 -4.79 -21.50
N ASP A 399 -4.89 -5.75 -22.09
CA ASP A 399 -5.03 -7.18 -21.82
C ASP A 399 -4.11 -7.70 -20.69
N LEU A 400 -3.27 -6.84 -20.11
CA LEU A 400 -2.22 -7.24 -19.18
C LEU A 400 -2.78 -7.61 -17.81
N ILE A 401 -2.48 -8.82 -17.36
CA ILE A 401 -2.61 -9.25 -15.96
C ILE A 401 -1.22 -9.44 -15.37
N ARG A 402 -0.99 -8.91 -14.16
CA ARG A 402 0.23 -9.16 -13.39
C ARG A 402 -0.05 -10.16 -12.29
N ILE A 403 0.83 -11.16 -12.17
CA ILE A 403 0.77 -12.18 -11.14
C ILE A 403 2.03 -12.14 -10.29
N SER A 404 1.86 -11.99 -8.98
CA SER A 404 2.88 -12.34 -7.99
C SER A 404 2.60 -13.76 -7.52
N VAL A 405 3.41 -14.70 -7.99
CA VAL A 405 3.20 -16.13 -7.74
C VAL A 405 3.60 -16.45 -6.31
N GLY A 406 2.72 -17.09 -5.56
CA GLY A 406 2.92 -17.47 -4.17
C GLY A 406 3.64 -18.80 -3.99
N THR A 407 3.44 -19.40 -2.81
CA THR A 407 4.10 -20.63 -2.35
C THR A 407 3.16 -21.83 -2.26
N GLU A 408 1.91 -21.66 -2.71
CA GLU A 408 0.92 -22.73 -2.80
C GLU A 408 1.39 -23.89 -3.70
N HIS A 409 0.66 -25.00 -3.67
CA HIS A 409 0.90 -26.07 -4.63
C HIS A 409 0.60 -25.56 -6.05
N ILE A 410 1.54 -25.77 -6.97
CA ILE A 410 1.45 -25.21 -8.33
C ILE A 410 0.20 -25.68 -9.08
N ASP A 411 -0.23 -26.92 -8.86
CA ASP A 411 -1.42 -27.47 -9.53
C ASP A 411 -2.71 -26.77 -9.08
N ASP A 412 -2.78 -26.31 -7.83
CA ASP A 412 -3.94 -25.57 -7.31
C ASP A 412 -3.99 -24.16 -7.91
N ILE A 413 -2.83 -23.51 -8.05
CA ILE A 413 -2.72 -22.22 -8.76
C ILE A 413 -3.20 -22.40 -10.20
N ILE A 414 -2.68 -23.40 -10.92
CA ILE A 414 -3.07 -23.68 -12.31
C ILE A 414 -4.57 -24.04 -12.42
N ALA A 415 -5.11 -24.82 -11.48
CA ALA A 415 -6.53 -25.15 -11.45
C ALA A 415 -7.41 -23.90 -11.28
N ASP A 416 -6.97 -22.92 -10.47
CA ASP A 416 -7.69 -21.65 -10.31
C ASP A 416 -7.65 -20.79 -11.60
N PHE A 417 -6.54 -20.82 -12.35
CA PHE A 417 -6.51 -20.26 -13.71
C PHE A 417 -7.47 -20.97 -14.66
N GLN A 418 -7.47 -22.30 -14.67
CA GLN A 418 -8.32 -23.09 -15.57
C GLN A 418 -9.80 -22.83 -15.32
N GLN A 419 -10.23 -22.76 -14.05
CA GLN A 419 -11.64 -22.48 -13.74
C GLN A 419 -12.00 -21.05 -14.14
N SER A 420 -11.13 -20.07 -13.86
CA SER A 420 -11.41 -18.67 -14.18
C SER A 420 -11.46 -18.43 -15.69
N PHE A 421 -10.52 -19.00 -16.46
CA PHE A 421 -10.54 -18.93 -17.92
C PHE A 421 -11.80 -19.56 -18.52
N LYS A 422 -12.21 -20.74 -18.04
CA LYS A 422 -13.46 -21.39 -18.50
C LYS A 422 -14.69 -20.54 -18.18
N ALA A 423 -14.74 -19.90 -17.02
CA ALA A 423 -15.86 -19.05 -16.64
C ALA A 423 -15.94 -17.79 -17.52
N ALA A 424 -14.80 -17.14 -17.79
CA ALA A 424 -14.72 -15.98 -18.69
C ALA A 424 -15.06 -16.34 -20.14
N ASP A 425 -14.59 -17.49 -20.63
CA ASP A 425 -14.91 -17.99 -21.97
C ASP A 425 -16.40 -18.36 -22.07
N ALA A 426 -16.97 -19.03 -21.07
CA ALA A 426 -18.39 -19.35 -21.03
C ALA A 426 -19.27 -18.09 -20.98
N ALA A 427 -18.87 -17.06 -20.23
CA ALA A 427 -19.58 -15.77 -20.22
C ALA A 427 -19.53 -15.10 -21.59
N THR A 428 -18.38 -15.14 -22.26
CA THR A 428 -18.19 -14.63 -23.63
C THR A 428 -19.01 -15.43 -24.64
N ALA A 429 -19.04 -16.76 -24.50
CA ALA A 429 -19.83 -17.65 -25.34
C ALA A 429 -21.33 -17.49 -25.10
N LEU A 430 -21.79 -17.23 -23.87
CA LEU A 430 -23.20 -16.92 -23.60
C LEU A 430 -23.62 -15.60 -24.25
N LEU A 431 -22.74 -14.60 -24.23
CA LEU A 431 -22.92 -13.33 -24.93
C LEU A 431 -22.88 -13.50 -26.46
N GLY A 432 -22.05 -14.43 -26.97
CA GLY A 432 -21.91 -14.74 -28.40
C GLY A 432 -22.92 -15.76 -28.96
N ALA A 433 -23.57 -16.56 -28.11
CA ALA A 433 -24.62 -17.53 -28.46
C ALA A 433 -26.01 -16.89 -28.52
N ILE A 434 -26.12 -15.59 -28.26
CA ILE A 434 -27.23 -14.78 -28.74
C ILE A 434 -27.13 -14.80 -30.28
N PRO A 435 -28.14 -15.31 -31.02
CA PRO A 435 -28.03 -15.53 -32.45
C PRO A 435 -27.55 -14.29 -33.19
N SER A 436 -26.60 -14.45 -34.11
CA SER A 436 -25.97 -13.41 -34.96
C SER A 436 -26.94 -12.76 -35.97
N GLY A 437 -28.25 -12.83 -35.70
CA GLY A 437 -29.34 -12.15 -36.39
C GLY A 437 -30.16 -11.24 -35.46
N LEU A 438 -29.91 -11.24 -34.15
CA LEU A 438 -30.31 -10.15 -33.26
C LEU A 438 -29.19 -9.13 -33.26
N SER A 439 -29.22 -8.23 -34.24
CA SER A 439 -28.79 -6.87 -33.95
C SER A 439 -29.53 -6.48 -32.68
N LEU A 440 -28.85 -6.35 -31.54
CA LEU A 440 -29.37 -5.57 -30.42
C LEU A 440 -29.57 -4.19 -31.01
N ALA A 441 -30.78 -3.99 -31.50
CA ALA A 441 -31.20 -2.73 -32.03
C ALA A 441 -31.06 -1.82 -30.80
N THR A 442 -30.03 -0.99 -30.84
CA THR A 442 -29.74 -0.07 -29.77
C THR A 442 -30.23 1.31 -30.18
N THR A 443 -30.74 2.04 -29.21
CA THR A 443 -31.24 3.40 -29.43
C THR A 443 -30.42 4.40 -28.64
N THR A 444 -30.55 5.67 -29.00
CA THR A 444 -29.98 6.77 -28.21
C THR A 444 -31.09 7.42 -27.41
N ILE A 445 -30.94 7.47 -26.09
CA ILE A 445 -31.88 8.14 -25.20
C ILE A 445 -31.26 9.46 -24.75
N THR A 446 -31.99 10.54 -24.96
CA THR A 446 -31.56 11.87 -24.52
C THR A 446 -32.49 12.35 -23.40
N LEU A 447 -31.92 12.64 -22.24
CA LEU A 447 -32.61 13.32 -21.14
C LEU A 447 -32.19 14.78 -21.13
N THR A 448 -33.12 15.70 -20.91
CA THR A 448 -32.85 17.15 -20.90
C THR A 448 -33.30 17.76 -19.59
N ILE A 449 -32.49 18.65 -19.02
CA ILE A 449 -32.90 19.49 -17.89
C ILE A 449 -33.39 20.83 -18.45
N PRO A 450 -34.71 21.08 -18.51
CA PRO A 450 -35.22 22.37 -18.97
C PRO A 450 -34.98 23.46 -17.90
N PRO A 451 -34.78 24.73 -18.32
CA PRO A 451 -34.91 25.87 -17.43
C PRO A 451 -36.26 25.85 -16.70
N SER A 452 -36.26 26.12 -15.40
CA SER A 452 -37.46 26.15 -14.56
C SER A 452 -37.39 27.30 -13.57
N GLN A 453 -38.49 27.59 -12.86
CA GLN A 453 -38.48 28.59 -11.78
C GLN A 453 -37.47 28.26 -10.67
N ILE A 454 -37.22 26.97 -10.43
CA ILE A 454 -36.30 26.47 -9.39
C ILE A 454 -34.85 26.51 -9.88
N LEU A 455 -34.62 26.15 -11.16
CA LEU A 455 -33.31 26.17 -11.80
C LEU A 455 -33.40 26.96 -13.12
N PRO A 456 -33.30 28.31 -13.07
CA PRO A 456 -33.48 29.16 -14.25
C PRO A 456 -32.39 28.97 -15.31
N ASN A 457 -31.18 28.57 -14.89
CA ASN A 457 -30.06 28.29 -15.80
C ASN A 457 -29.40 26.95 -15.41
N PRO A 458 -29.68 25.84 -16.10
CA PRO A 458 -29.11 24.54 -15.77
C PRO A 458 -27.58 24.46 -15.95
N ASN A 459 -26.96 25.39 -16.67
CA ASN A 459 -25.49 25.46 -16.81
C ASN A 459 -24.76 25.79 -15.49
N VAL A 460 -25.48 26.20 -14.44
CA VAL A 460 -24.88 26.42 -13.11
C VAL A 460 -24.70 25.13 -12.30
N LEU A 461 -25.18 23.99 -12.82
CA LEU A 461 -24.98 22.71 -12.17
C LEU A 461 -23.49 22.33 -12.13
N PRO A 462 -23.02 21.67 -11.05
CA PRO A 462 -21.63 21.25 -10.94
C PRO A 462 -21.17 20.40 -12.13
N PRO A 463 -19.91 20.52 -12.59
CA PRO A 463 -19.35 19.66 -13.64
C PRO A 463 -19.40 18.15 -13.33
N THR A 464 -19.53 17.78 -12.05
CA THR A 464 -19.69 16.39 -11.59
C THR A 464 -21.11 15.85 -11.77
N THR A 465 -22.05 16.67 -12.26
CA THR A 465 -23.44 16.26 -12.48
C THR A 465 -23.52 15.25 -13.62
N HIS A 466 -24.07 14.08 -13.35
CA HIS A 466 -24.23 12.99 -14.31
C HIS A 466 -25.55 12.27 -14.09
N ALA A 467 -26.01 11.53 -15.09
CA ALA A 467 -27.20 10.71 -15.01
C ALA A 467 -26.85 9.23 -15.22
N THR A 468 -27.58 8.33 -14.57
CA THR A 468 -27.44 6.87 -14.70
C THR A 468 -28.72 6.26 -15.21
N LEU A 469 -28.65 5.26 -16.10
CA LEU A 469 -29.74 4.34 -16.43
C LEU A 469 -29.38 2.95 -15.92
N THR A 470 -30.18 2.41 -15.00
CA THR A 470 -29.84 1.18 -14.29
C THR A 470 -30.93 0.12 -14.47
N THR A 471 -30.50 -1.11 -14.76
CA THR A 471 -31.28 -2.35 -14.65
C THR A 471 -30.67 -3.24 -13.56
N LEU A 472 -31.19 -4.45 -13.37
CA LEU A 472 -30.56 -5.45 -12.50
C LEU A 472 -29.16 -5.89 -12.97
N TYR A 473 -28.83 -5.72 -14.26
CA TYR A 473 -27.63 -6.31 -14.86
C TYR A 473 -26.76 -5.30 -15.62
N THR A 474 -27.22 -4.06 -15.80
CA THR A 474 -26.52 -3.07 -16.64
C THR A 474 -26.74 -1.66 -16.10
N THR A 475 -25.67 -0.88 -16.06
CA THR A 475 -25.72 0.55 -15.72
C THR A 475 -25.05 1.36 -16.82
N TYR A 476 -25.79 2.28 -17.42
CA TYR A 476 -25.26 3.30 -18.31
C TYR A 476 -25.06 4.59 -17.54
N THR A 477 -24.02 5.36 -17.86
CA THR A 477 -23.75 6.67 -17.24
C THR A 477 -23.49 7.71 -18.32
N ALA A 478 -24.07 8.90 -18.18
CA ALA A 478 -23.88 10.02 -19.09
C ALA A 478 -23.60 11.32 -18.31
N PRO A 479 -22.51 12.06 -18.61
CA PRO A 479 -22.25 13.36 -18.01
C PRO A 479 -23.20 14.43 -18.57
N LEU A 480 -23.41 15.51 -17.82
CA LEU A 480 -24.15 16.69 -18.29
C LEU A 480 -23.39 17.39 -19.42
N THR A 481 -24.05 17.60 -20.55
CA THR A 481 -23.48 18.35 -21.68
C THR A 481 -23.75 19.86 -21.57
N VAL A 482 -23.03 20.66 -22.36
CA VAL A 482 -23.25 22.12 -22.50
C VAL A 482 -24.64 22.51 -23.04
N SER A 483 -25.37 21.54 -23.61
CA SER A 483 -26.76 21.71 -24.04
C SER A 483 -27.78 21.37 -22.94
N ASN A 484 -27.34 21.15 -21.70
CA ASN A 484 -28.16 20.71 -20.56
C ASN A 484 -28.82 19.35 -20.79
N THR A 485 -28.15 18.46 -21.53
CA THR A 485 -28.65 17.12 -21.85
C THR A 485 -27.71 16.02 -21.36
N PHE A 486 -28.27 14.84 -21.09
CA PHE A 486 -27.56 13.59 -20.88
C PHE A 486 -27.86 12.68 -22.08
N VAL A 487 -26.83 12.21 -22.76
CA VAL A 487 -26.98 11.40 -23.98
C VAL A 487 -26.48 9.98 -23.70
N PHE A 488 -27.41 9.04 -23.58
CA PHE A 488 -27.13 7.62 -23.44
C PHE A 488 -27.14 6.97 -24.82
N ARG A 489 -25.98 6.53 -25.29
CA ARG A 489 -25.83 5.86 -26.58
C ARG A 489 -25.89 4.36 -26.40
N ASN A 490 -26.27 3.66 -27.46
CA ASN A 490 -26.29 2.20 -27.52
C ASN A 490 -27.16 1.54 -26.44
N VAL A 491 -28.29 2.16 -26.07
CA VAL A 491 -29.20 1.61 -25.05
C VAL A 491 -30.02 0.48 -25.66
N SER A 492 -29.91 -0.71 -25.09
CA SER A 492 -30.67 -1.90 -25.49
C SER A 492 -32.15 -1.82 -25.10
N THR A 493 -32.99 -2.67 -25.67
CA THR A 493 -34.38 -2.85 -25.20
C THR A 493 -34.42 -3.32 -23.74
N GLY A 494 -35.35 -2.80 -22.95
CA GLY A 494 -35.48 -3.12 -21.53
C GLY A 494 -36.14 -2.01 -20.71
N SER A 495 -36.34 -2.28 -19.41
CA SER A 495 -36.84 -1.32 -18.43
C SER A 495 -35.70 -0.79 -17.57
N TYR A 496 -35.56 0.52 -17.50
CA TYR A 496 -34.48 1.22 -16.80
C TYR A 496 -35.03 2.16 -15.74
N LEU A 497 -34.29 2.29 -14.64
CA LEU A 497 -34.43 3.41 -13.71
C LEU A 497 -33.39 4.48 -14.05
N ALA A 498 -33.86 5.70 -14.30
CA ALA A 498 -33.02 6.86 -14.57
C ALA A 498 -32.92 7.76 -13.34
N ASP A 499 -31.69 8.06 -12.91
CA ASP A 499 -31.41 8.99 -11.82
C ASP A 499 -30.42 10.07 -12.29
N VAL A 500 -30.66 11.32 -11.89
CA VAL A 500 -29.70 12.43 -12.08
C VAL A 500 -29.03 12.74 -10.74
N HIS A 501 -27.71 12.62 -10.72
CA HIS A 501 -26.87 12.83 -9.56
C HIS A 501 -26.24 14.21 -9.62
N SER A 502 -26.66 15.12 -8.75
CA SER A 502 -26.04 16.43 -8.58
C SER A 502 -25.85 16.76 -7.09
N GLY A 503 -24.75 17.44 -6.79
CA GLY A 503 -24.47 17.93 -5.44
C GLY A 503 -25.34 19.10 -5.00
N THR A 504 -26.05 19.75 -5.92
CA THR A 504 -26.77 21.02 -5.64
C THR A 504 -28.29 20.92 -5.77
N HIS A 505 -28.81 19.99 -6.58
CA HIS A 505 -30.24 19.87 -6.88
C HIS A 505 -30.69 18.40 -6.87
N GLY A 506 -31.94 18.18 -6.46
CA GLY A 506 -32.64 16.91 -6.59
C GLY A 506 -33.49 16.89 -7.86
N PHE A 507 -33.60 15.72 -8.47
CA PHE A 507 -34.36 15.49 -9.70
C PHE A 507 -35.34 14.35 -9.51
N VAL A 508 -36.45 14.37 -10.24
CA VAL A 508 -37.42 13.28 -10.26
C VAL A 508 -36.77 12.06 -10.92
N PRO A 509 -36.78 10.87 -10.29
CA PRO A 509 -36.33 9.66 -10.97
C PRO A 509 -37.33 9.28 -12.06
N LEU A 510 -36.83 8.78 -13.19
CA LEU A 510 -37.67 8.35 -14.30
C LEU A 510 -37.61 6.84 -14.47
N ARG A 511 -38.73 6.25 -14.86
CA ARG A 511 -38.76 4.92 -15.44
C ARG A 511 -38.74 5.04 -16.95
N ILE A 512 -37.87 4.29 -17.62
CA ILE A 512 -37.75 4.29 -19.07
C ILE A 512 -37.90 2.87 -19.59
N ASP A 513 -38.93 2.61 -20.38
CA ASP A 513 -39.09 1.34 -21.10
C ASP A 513 -38.73 1.57 -22.57
N VAL A 514 -37.77 0.79 -23.06
CA VAL A 514 -37.36 0.76 -24.47
C VAL A 514 -37.86 -0.53 -25.08
N THR A 515 -38.81 -0.43 -25.98
CA THR A 515 -39.36 -1.57 -26.72
C THR A 515 -39.00 -1.47 -28.20
N SER A 516 -38.56 -2.58 -28.78
CA SER A 516 -38.39 -2.70 -30.23
C SER A 516 -39.75 -2.81 -30.89
N LEU A 517 -39.97 -2.08 -31.99
CA LEU A 517 -41.22 -2.15 -32.77
C LEU A 517 -41.19 -3.23 -33.87
N VAL A 518 -40.22 -4.15 -33.81
CA VAL A 518 -40.08 -5.24 -34.79
C VAL A 518 -40.85 -6.47 -34.31
N ASP A 519 -42.14 -6.52 -34.66
CA ASP A 519 -42.85 -7.67 -35.26
C ASP A 519 -44.37 -7.45 -35.14
N ASP A 520 -44.96 -6.83 -36.16
CA ASP A 520 -46.35 -7.06 -36.60
C ASP A 520 -46.61 -6.31 -37.92
N ALA A 521 -46.32 -6.97 -39.05
CA ALA A 521 -47.08 -6.87 -40.31
C ALA A 521 -46.40 -7.66 -41.44
N ALA A 522 -46.94 -8.86 -41.70
CA ALA A 522 -47.17 -9.25 -43.07
C ALA A 522 -48.11 -8.22 -43.73
N ALA A 523 -47.85 -7.92 -45.01
CA ALA A 523 -48.62 -7.04 -45.92
C ALA A 523 -48.30 -5.53 -45.90
N GLY A 524 -47.58 -5.10 -46.93
CA GLY A 524 -47.86 -3.86 -47.68
C GLY A 524 -47.50 -2.50 -47.06
N SER A 525 -46.67 -1.75 -47.80
CA SER A 525 -46.50 -0.28 -47.83
C SER A 525 -45.46 0.41 -46.90
N GLU A 526 -44.64 1.23 -47.57
CA GLU A 526 -43.78 2.37 -47.18
C GLU A 526 -42.57 2.20 -46.21
N LYS A 527 -41.40 2.64 -46.70
CA LYS A 527 -40.13 2.75 -45.96
C LYS A 527 -40.25 3.79 -44.85
N LYS A 528 -40.18 3.34 -43.59
CA LYS A 528 -40.05 4.19 -42.40
C LYS A 528 -38.56 4.48 -42.09
N THR A 529 -38.23 5.72 -41.70
CA THR A 529 -36.86 6.20 -41.36
C THR A 529 -36.33 5.58 -40.06
N GLU A 530 -34.98 5.54 -39.86
CA GLU A 530 -34.29 4.88 -38.74
C GLU A 530 -34.78 5.24 -37.32
N GLN A 531 -35.39 6.41 -37.14
CA GLN A 531 -35.98 6.84 -35.86
C GLN A 531 -37.32 6.15 -35.50
N GLN A 532 -37.91 5.35 -36.39
CA GLN A 532 -39.19 4.65 -36.16
C GLN A 532 -39.05 3.17 -35.78
N LYS A 533 -37.88 2.73 -35.30
CA LYS A 533 -37.60 1.33 -34.94
C LYS A 533 -37.84 0.97 -33.46
N PHE A 534 -38.03 1.97 -32.59
CA PHE A 534 -38.23 1.75 -31.15
C PHE A 534 -39.34 2.64 -30.61
N ASP A 535 -40.12 2.09 -29.69
CA ASP A 535 -41.04 2.83 -28.84
C ASP A 535 -40.38 3.00 -27.47
N VAL A 536 -40.07 4.26 -27.11
CA VAL A 536 -39.47 4.63 -25.83
C VAL A 536 -40.51 5.34 -25.00
N LYS A 537 -40.91 4.74 -23.89
CA LYS A 537 -41.89 5.31 -22.97
C LYS A 537 -41.22 5.67 -21.66
N VAL A 538 -41.53 6.86 -21.16
CA VAL A 538 -40.90 7.41 -19.97
C VAL A 538 -41.98 7.83 -18.98
N TRP A 539 -41.76 7.56 -17.70
CA TRP A 539 -42.65 7.96 -16.63
C TRP A 539 -41.87 8.57 -15.47
N GLU A 540 -42.41 9.62 -14.85
CA GLU A 540 -41.95 10.11 -13.55
C GLU A 540 -42.37 9.13 -12.46
N THR A 541 -41.43 8.71 -11.61
CA THR A 541 -41.70 7.78 -10.51
C THR A 541 -41.11 8.28 -9.19
N TYR A 542 -41.27 7.51 -8.11
CA TYR A 542 -40.74 7.80 -6.78
C TYR A 542 -39.99 6.58 -6.23
N ARG A 543 -38.93 6.83 -5.46
CA ARG A 543 -38.20 5.76 -4.77
C ARG A 543 -39.12 5.13 -3.72
N GLY A 544 -39.41 3.84 -3.89
CA GLY A 544 -40.30 3.07 -3.01
C GLY A 544 -41.65 2.67 -3.65
N ASN A 545 -41.93 3.10 -4.89
CA ASN A 545 -43.08 2.57 -5.64
C ASN A 545 -42.88 1.10 -6.01
N ASP A 546 -43.95 0.31 -5.93
CA ASP A 546 -43.97 -1.05 -6.49
C ASP A 546 -43.64 -1.03 -7.97
N TRP A 547 -42.91 -2.05 -8.45
CA TRP A 547 -42.45 -2.11 -9.84
C TRP A 547 -43.59 -2.17 -10.87
N GLY A 548 -44.85 -2.42 -10.46
CA GLY A 548 -46.01 -2.31 -11.35
C GLY A 548 -46.53 -0.88 -11.52
N ASN A 549 -46.21 0.03 -10.58
CA ASN A 549 -46.67 1.42 -10.59
C ASN A 549 -45.66 2.31 -11.33
N LYS A 550 -45.92 2.56 -12.61
CA LYS A 550 -45.00 3.31 -13.49
C LYS A 550 -45.01 4.83 -13.24
N GLY A 551 -46.04 5.37 -12.58
CA GLY A 551 -46.18 6.81 -12.32
C GLY A 551 -46.75 7.60 -13.51
N GLU A 552 -46.46 8.90 -13.60
CA GLU A 552 -47.03 9.80 -14.63
C GLU A 552 -46.19 9.79 -15.91
N GLU A 553 -46.82 9.63 -17.07
CA GLU A 553 -46.12 9.53 -18.36
C GLU A 553 -45.53 10.88 -18.80
N VAL A 554 -44.24 10.87 -19.15
CA VAL A 554 -43.49 12.01 -19.69
C VAL A 554 -43.48 11.91 -21.20
N ARG A 555 -44.10 12.90 -21.87
CA ARG A 555 -44.10 12.96 -23.33
C ARG A 555 -42.77 13.46 -23.87
N GLU A 556 -42.35 12.88 -24.99
CA GLU A 556 -41.15 13.31 -25.71
C GLU A 556 -41.32 14.75 -26.25
N SER A 557 -40.24 15.54 -26.20
CA SER A 557 -40.26 16.90 -26.74
C SER A 557 -40.17 16.91 -28.28
N ALA A 558 -40.69 17.96 -28.92
CA ALA A 558 -40.62 18.13 -30.39
C ALA A 558 -39.18 18.23 -30.95
N ARG A 559 -38.14 18.33 -30.09
CA ARG A 559 -36.72 18.35 -30.46
C ARG A 559 -36.00 17.03 -30.19
N GLY A 560 -36.73 15.98 -29.80
CA GLY A 560 -36.18 14.70 -29.37
C GLY A 560 -35.78 14.71 -27.90
N GLY A 561 -36.03 13.59 -27.21
CA GLY A 561 -35.65 13.39 -25.81
C GLY A 561 -36.69 13.81 -24.76
N PHE A 562 -36.42 13.44 -23.50
CA PHE A 562 -37.36 13.50 -22.38
C PHE A 562 -36.91 14.50 -21.31
N ALA A 563 -37.83 15.31 -20.82
CA ALA A 563 -37.54 16.31 -19.80
C ALA A 563 -37.42 15.67 -18.41
N VAL A 564 -36.35 16.00 -17.69
CA VAL A 564 -36.18 15.64 -16.28
C VAL A 564 -36.58 16.83 -15.43
N ARG A 565 -37.61 16.66 -14.61
CA ARG A 565 -38.09 17.72 -13.73
C ARG A 565 -37.19 17.88 -12.50
N VAL A 566 -36.86 19.13 -12.18
CA VAL A 566 -36.11 19.50 -10.98
C VAL A 566 -37.07 19.52 -9.80
N LEU A 567 -36.73 18.80 -8.73
CA LEU A 567 -37.52 18.77 -7.49
C LEU A 567 -37.24 19.99 -6.61
N GLY A 568 -36.00 20.46 -6.58
CA GLY A 568 -35.56 21.51 -5.67
C GLY A 568 -34.04 21.60 -5.57
N GLY A 569 -33.52 22.71 -5.04
CA GLY A 569 -32.15 22.76 -4.55
C GLY A 569 -31.99 21.90 -3.29
N LYS A 570 -30.89 21.15 -3.16
CA LYS A 570 -30.59 20.29 -2.00
C LYS A 570 -30.36 21.07 -0.69
N ALA A 571 -30.51 22.40 -0.68
CA ALA A 571 -30.53 23.23 0.52
C ALA A 571 -31.75 22.97 1.45
N TYR A 572 -32.81 22.29 0.95
CA TYR A 572 -34.01 21.97 1.73
C TYR A 572 -34.39 20.47 1.76
N PHE A 573 -33.59 19.59 1.16
CA PHE A 573 -33.76 18.13 1.26
C PHE A 573 -32.40 17.50 1.58
N MET A 574 -32.19 17.20 2.86
CA MET A 574 -31.14 16.27 3.25
C MET A 574 -31.55 14.88 2.78
N GLU A 575 -30.77 14.34 1.85
CA GLU A 575 -30.68 12.91 1.65
C GLU A 575 -30.41 12.28 3.03
N ARG A 576 -31.25 11.32 3.46
CA ARG A 576 -31.01 10.55 4.68
C ARG A 576 -29.78 9.67 4.47
N GLY A 577 -28.60 10.27 4.51
CA GLY A 577 -27.40 9.58 4.97
C GLY A 577 -27.68 9.19 6.40
N SER A 578 -27.76 7.89 6.66
CA SER A 578 -27.98 7.35 7.99
C SER A 578 -26.78 7.68 8.88
N PHE A 579 -26.84 8.84 9.53
CA PHE A 579 -26.11 9.14 10.74
C PHE A 579 -27.03 9.98 11.63
N SER A 580 -27.68 9.32 12.58
CA SER A 580 -28.39 10.03 13.64
C SER A 580 -27.34 10.50 14.64
N VAL A 581 -27.31 11.78 15.02
CA VAL A 581 -26.42 12.24 16.11
C VAL A 581 -26.75 11.49 17.42
N LEU A 582 -27.99 11.02 17.59
CA LEU A 582 -28.37 10.10 18.67
C LEU A 582 -27.81 8.68 18.52
N SER A 583 -27.34 8.26 17.33
CA SER A 583 -26.65 6.98 17.14
C SER A 583 -25.23 6.98 17.69
N ILE A 584 -24.59 8.14 17.86
CA ILE A 584 -23.34 8.27 18.62
C ILE A 584 -23.54 7.82 20.06
N LEU A 585 -24.70 8.16 20.65
CA LEU A 585 -25.06 7.76 22.02
C LEU A 585 -25.41 6.26 22.14
N LYS A 586 -25.63 5.55 21.02
CA LYS A 586 -25.81 4.10 21.02
C LYS A 586 -24.48 3.34 21.06
N ASN A 587 -23.35 4.00 20.78
CA ASN A 587 -22.05 3.40 20.96
C ASN A 587 -21.68 3.49 22.45
N PRO A 588 -21.63 2.35 23.17
CA PRO A 588 -21.40 2.36 24.61
C PRO A 588 -20.06 2.99 24.98
N MET A 589 -19.04 2.93 24.10
CA MET A 589 -17.72 3.53 24.37
C MET A 589 -17.72 5.05 24.22
N ILE A 590 -18.48 5.59 23.28
CA ILE A 590 -18.60 7.05 23.12
C ILE A 590 -19.48 7.63 24.21
N LEU A 591 -20.56 6.94 24.58
CA LEU A 591 -21.39 7.31 25.72
C LEU A 591 -20.58 7.29 27.03
N LEU A 592 -19.74 6.26 27.23
CA LEU A 592 -18.83 6.21 28.37
C LEU A 592 -17.84 7.38 28.36
N GLY A 593 -17.25 7.70 27.19
CA GLY A 593 -16.33 8.84 27.06
C GLY A 593 -16.99 10.19 27.38
N LEU A 594 -18.23 10.41 26.93
CA LEU A 594 -18.99 11.63 27.24
C LEU A 594 -19.39 11.72 28.71
N VAL A 595 -19.82 10.61 29.32
CA VAL A 595 -20.11 10.52 30.76
C VAL A 595 -18.84 10.76 31.56
N SER A 596 -17.71 10.14 31.20
CA SER A 596 -16.41 10.36 31.83
C SER A 596 -15.96 11.81 31.73
N MET A 597 -16.12 12.47 30.57
CA MET A 597 -15.83 13.90 30.44
C MET A 597 -16.75 14.77 31.31
N GLY A 598 -18.05 14.46 31.37
CA GLY A 598 -18.99 15.14 32.26
C GLY A 598 -18.64 14.99 33.75
N LEU A 599 -18.18 13.81 34.15
CA LEU A 599 -17.72 13.54 35.52
C LEU A 599 -16.40 14.25 35.83
N PHE A 600 -15.42 14.22 34.91
CA PHE A 600 -14.10 14.83 35.13
C PHE A 600 -14.13 16.37 35.10
N PHE A 601 -14.90 16.97 34.19
CA PHE A 601 -14.90 18.43 34.00
C PHE A 601 -16.14 19.12 34.56
N GLY A 602 -17.29 18.43 34.65
CA GLY A 602 -18.55 19.01 35.12
C GLY A 602 -18.76 18.88 36.63
N MET A 603 -18.33 17.77 37.23
CA MET A 603 -18.52 17.54 38.67
C MET A 603 -17.80 18.58 39.56
N PRO A 604 -16.55 19.00 39.25
CA PRO A 604 -15.88 20.05 40.03
C PRO A 604 -16.67 21.37 40.02
N LYS A 605 -17.22 21.77 38.87
CA LYS A 605 -18.04 22.97 38.72
C LYS A 605 -19.40 22.88 39.43
N LEU A 606 -19.98 21.69 39.51
CA LEU A 606 -21.22 21.48 40.25
C LEU A 606 -20.97 21.59 41.77
N VAL A 607 -19.88 21.01 42.27
CA VAL A 607 -19.48 21.08 43.68
C VAL A 607 -19.03 22.49 44.10
N GLU A 608 -18.52 23.30 43.17
CA GLU A 608 -18.23 24.73 43.41
C GLU A 608 -19.48 25.60 43.56
N ASN A 609 -20.60 25.20 42.93
CA ASN A 609 -21.85 25.97 42.93
C ASN A 609 -22.93 25.42 43.87
N MET A 610 -22.63 24.37 44.65
CA MET A 610 -23.53 23.87 45.70
C MET A 610 -23.53 24.82 46.90
N ASP A 611 -24.70 24.97 47.52
CA ASP A 611 -24.79 25.64 48.80
C ASP A 611 -24.04 24.85 49.89
N PRO A 612 -23.57 25.51 50.97
CA PRO A 612 -22.65 24.92 51.92
C PRO A 612 -23.18 23.68 52.65
N GLU A 613 -24.49 23.59 52.87
CA GLU A 613 -25.13 22.46 53.56
C GLU A 613 -25.16 21.22 52.64
N THR A 614 -25.60 21.39 51.39
CA THR A 614 -25.62 20.30 50.39
C THR A 614 -24.22 19.81 50.04
N LYS A 615 -23.22 20.70 50.04
CA LYS A 615 -21.82 20.35 49.81
C LYS A 615 -21.24 19.50 50.94
N ALA A 616 -21.57 19.82 52.20
CA ALA A 616 -21.14 19.05 53.35
C ALA A 616 -21.75 17.63 53.35
N GLU A 617 -23.05 17.50 53.03
CA GLU A 617 -23.70 16.19 52.89
C GLU A 617 -23.12 15.36 51.73
N TRP A 618 -22.75 15.98 50.61
CA TRP A 618 -22.12 15.29 49.48
C TRP A 618 -20.72 14.77 49.84
N GLU A 619 -19.92 15.56 50.55
CA GLU A 619 -18.58 15.16 51.03
C GLU A 619 -18.64 14.04 52.08
N GLU A 620 -19.66 14.05 52.95
CA GLU A 620 -19.89 12.98 53.93
C GLU A 620 -20.33 11.67 53.25
N ASN A 621 -21.20 11.75 52.25
CA ASN A 621 -21.60 10.58 51.45
C ASN A 621 -20.45 9.98 50.63
N GLN A 622 -19.50 10.79 50.14
CA GLN A 622 -18.30 10.30 49.45
C GLN A 622 -17.33 9.55 50.37
N LYS A 623 -17.25 9.92 51.65
CA LYS A 623 -16.43 9.21 52.65
C LYS A 623 -16.99 7.81 52.97
N ASN A 624 -18.31 7.65 52.89
CA ASN A 624 -18.99 6.39 53.20
C ASN A 624 -19.27 5.52 51.97
N ASN A 625 -18.80 5.90 50.78
CA ASN A 625 -19.05 5.16 49.55
C ASN A 625 -18.03 4.01 49.36
N PRO A 626 -18.44 2.73 49.37
CA PRO A 626 -17.54 1.58 49.31
C PRO A 626 -16.69 1.51 48.02
N MET A 627 -17.11 2.18 46.94
CA MET A 627 -16.36 2.27 45.68
C MET A 627 -15.07 3.11 45.76
N ASN A 628 -14.96 4.03 46.72
CA ASN A 628 -13.72 4.81 46.93
C ASN A 628 -12.58 3.96 47.52
N SER A 629 -12.90 2.82 48.15
CA SER A 629 -11.89 1.84 48.57
C SER A 629 -11.36 0.97 47.42
N LEU A 630 -12.14 0.84 46.33
CA LEU A 630 -11.84 -0.05 45.20
C LEU A 630 -11.09 0.64 44.06
N LEU A 631 -11.21 1.97 43.93
CA LEU A 631 -10.59 2.78 42.87
C LEU A 631 -9.33 3.54 43.30
N GLY A 632 -8.79 3.23 44.49
CA GLY A 632 -7.53 3.81 44.94
C GLY A 632 -7.61 5.32 45.16
N GLY A 633 -8.33 5.73 46.21
CA GLY A 633 -8.22 7.09 46.74
C GLY A 633 -6.80 7.38 47.24
N GLY A 634 -5.95 7.89 46.35
CA GLY A 634 -4.60 8.34 46.62
C GLY A 634 -4.51 9.86 46.53
N GLN A 635 -4.58 10.48 47.69
CA GLN A 635 -4.16 11.83 48.03
C GLN A 635 -2.90 12.25 47.25
N ALA A 636 -2.87 13.48 46.75
CA ALA A 636 -1.70 14.09 46.15
C ALA A 636 -0.49 13.98 47.11
N GLY A 637 0.53 13.22 46.70
CA GLY A 637 1.85 13.18 47.35
C GLY A 637 2.16 11.95 48.20
N ALA A 638 2.33 10.76 47.60
CA ALA A 638 3.18 9.69 48.15
C ALA A 638 3.56 8.65 47.09
N ASN A 639 4.80 8.17 47.19
CA ASN A 639 5.56 7.34 46.26
C ASN A 639 5.03 5.88 46.16
N PRO A 640 4.64 5.34 44.98
CA PRO A 640 4.00 4.02 44.89
C PRO A 640 5.02 2.91 44.55
N MET A 641 5.93 2.58 45.47
CA MET A 641 6.68 1.31 45.45
C MET A 641 7.11 0.85 46.86
N GLY A 642 6.29 1.11 47.88
CA GLY A 642 6.63 0.77 49.27
C GLY A 642 6.25 -0.64 49.73
N ASN A 643 5.14 -1.21 49.25
CA ASN A 643 4.51 -2.36 49.93
C ASN A 643 4.15 -3.53 48.99
N PHE A 644 5.09 -4.01 48.18
CA PHE A 644 4.92 -5.28 47.48
C PHE A 644 5.71 -6.38 48.21
N ASP A 645 5.01 -7.22 48.98
CA ASP A 645 5.62 -8.37 49.66
C ASP A 645 5.73 -9.56 48.69
N MET A 646 6.91 -9.70 48.11
CA MET A 646 7.29 -10.74 47.16
C MET A 646 7.22 -12.17 47.76
N ALA A 647 7.26 -12.31 49.09
CA ALA A 647 7.29 -13.62 49.75
C ALA A 647 5.92 -14.31 49.75
N ALA A 648 4.83 -13.56 49.86
CA ALA A 648 3.47 -14.10 49.82
C ALA A 648 3.08 -14.61 48.42
N PHE A 649 3.61 -13.99 47.36
CA PHE A 649 3.34 -14.36 45.97
C PHE A 649 4.01 -15.68 45.56
N LEU A 650 5.18 -15.98 46.11
CA LEU A 650 5.94 -17.19 45.79
C LEU A 650 5.44 -18.46 46.50
N ALA A 651 4.59 -18.35 47.51
CA ALA A 651 4.17 -19.48 48.35
C ALA A 651 2.88 -20.20 47.92
N GLY A 652 2.20 -19.76 46.85
CA GLY A 652 1.19 -20.57 46.13
C GLY A 652 0.04 -21.18 46.96
N GLN A 653 -0.62 -20.43 47.85
CA GLN A 653 -1.81 -20.92 48.56
C GLN A 653 -3.13 -20.30 48.06
N LYS A 654 -4.03 -21.17 47.60
CA LYS A 654 -5.45 -20.90 47.35
C LYS A 654 -6.15 -20.51 48.66
N LYS A 655 -7.02 -19.49 48.61
CA LYS A 655 -8.01 -19.24 49.67
C LYS A 655 -9.30 -19.98 49.31
N ASP A 656 -9.59 -21.03 50.07
CA ASP A 656 -10.94 -21.59 50.18
C ASP A 656 -11.81 -20.70 51.08
N GLU A 657 -13.11 -20.72 50.78
CA GLU A 657 -14.20 -20.06 51.49
C GLU A 657 -14.33 -20.60 52.93
N GLY A 658 -14.71 -19.71 53.86
CA GLY A 658 -14.76 -20.00 55.28
C GLY A 658 -15.87 -20.98 55.69
N GLY A 659 -15.57 -21.76 56.73
CA GLY A 659 -16.54 -22.57 57.47
C GLY A 659 -15.96 -23.07 58.79
N ASP A 660 -16.45 -22.47 59.87
CA ASP A 660 -16.63 -22.94 61.25
C ASP A 660 -15.62 -23.87 61.98
N GLY A 661 -15.36 -23.49 63.25
CA GLY A 661 -15.36 -24.45 64.35
C GLY A 661 -14.01 -24.82 64.99
N GLY A 662 -13.73 -24.25 66.16
CA GLY A 662 -13.38 -25.06 67.34
C GLY A 662 -11.92 -25.34 67.72
N SER A 663 -11.60 -24.92 68.95
CA SER A 663 -10.71 -25.58 69.95
C SER A 663 -9.20 -25.30 69.95
N SER A 664 -8.83 -24.45 70.91
CA SER A 664 -7.80 -24.55 71.96
C SER A 664 -6.61 -25.53 71.87
N SER A 665 -5.48 -25.00 72.38
CA SER A 665 -4.34 -25.67 73.07
C SER A 665 -3.31 -26.30 72.13
N SER A 666 -2.01 -26.41 72.42
CA SER A 666 -1.06 -25.89 73.42
C SER A 666 0.32 -26.48 73.03
N VAL A 667 1.39 -26.07 73.72
CA VAL A 667 2.72 -26.74 73.79
C VAL A 667 3.78 -26.34 72.74
N GLY A 668 4.57 -25.33 73.10
CA GLY A 668 5.88 -25.56 73.74
C GLY A 668 6.95 -26.36 73.01
N GLY A 669 7.81 -25.66 72.26
CA GLY A 669 9.27 -25.66 72.36
C GLY A 669 10.08 -26.97 72.31
N LYS A 670 11.05 -27.02 71.38
CA LYS A 670 12.43 -27.41 71.72
C LYS A 670 13.48 -26.91 70.71
N LYS A 671 14.57 -26.42 71.29
CA LYS A 671 15.85 -25.97 70.72
C LYS A 671 16.65 -27.12 70.10
N GLY A 672 17.52 -26.78 69.13
CA GLY A 672 18.96 -27.07 69.30
C GLY A 672 19.76 -27.63 68.11
N GLY A 673 20.73 -26.84 67.63
CA GLY A 673 21.98 -27.28 66.97
C GLY A 673 22.13 -26.83 65.51
N ARG A 674 23.25 -26.29 65.03
CA ARG A 674 24.54 -25.93 65.63
C ARG A 674 25.34 -25.09 64.60
N LYS A 675 25.92 -23.98 65.10
CA LYS A 675 26.97 -23.09 64.58
C LYS A 675 26.77 -22.35 63.25
#